data_AF-A0A559MAX3-F1
#
_entry.id   AF-A0A559MAX3-F1
#
_cell.length_a   1.000
_cell.length_b   1.000
_cell.length_c   1.000
_cell.angle_alpha   90.00
_cell.angle_beta   90.00
_cell.angle_gamma   90.00
#
_symmetry.space_group_name_H-M   'P 1'
#
loop_
_entity.id
_entity.type
_entity.pdbx_description
1 polymer ?
#
loop_
_entity_poly.entity_id
_entity_poly.type
_entity_poly.pdbx_seq_one_letter_code
_entity_poly.pdbx_strand_id
1 'polypeptide(L)'
;MQCYTELTPPTAVTHSLTLPFVSAESNNLVVAKTSLLQIFTTKVISIELEDKSEEERSKKQTGFDRKANDDDGLESSFLGADSILRPSERANKTKLVLVAEYALSGTITSLARINTLSSKSGGEALLIGFKDAKLSLVEWDPTRPGISTISIHYYEQDGLQGSPWATNLHDCVNYLSADPGSRCAALKFGARRLAILPFKQGDEDINMDDWDEELDGPRPVTQVSKVTNGDSSDSGTPYGSSFVLHLPSLDPNLIHPLHLAFLYEYREPTFGILSSTALPSSGLLHERKDHLNYMVFTLDLHQKASTTILSVGGLPYDLFMIVPLPVPIGGALLVGSNELIHIDQGGKANGVAVNMFARKSTSFGLADQAELEMRLEGCTIEQLSIQNGEMLIILHTGELSILSFKMDGRSVSGLSVRRVSTESGGSVIPTGATTISSLGPNSLFVGSECADSVVLGWSRKSGQLTRRKPRLDLPDGLDDTFLDEEDLEDDDADDDLYGNGPSTTQAAAAPIDTSITKAGDYVFQIHDSLVSIAPVIDTTLGKSAFPPDGDERRNSEGVRSDLDLVTAVGKGGGGALAVINKNIQPKVIGRFEFPEARGIWTLSAKRPAIKGLQVTKEKTEISGDYSDDAQYDRLMIVSKALPDETEVSDVYALTSAGFEALTGTEFEPAAGSTVEAGTLGNGMRIIQVLKSEVRSYDGVINYIVLE
;
A
#
# COMPACT_ATOMS: atom_id res chain seq x y z
N MET A 1 -10.40 33.76 -23.07
CA MET A 1 -11.17 32.64 -22.48
C MET A 1 -10.30 31.40 -22.60
N GLN A 2 -10.01 30.74 -21.49
CA GLN A 2 -9.22 29.50 -21.45
C GLN A 2 -10.10 28.43 -20.78
N CYS A 3 -9.99 27.18 -21.23
CA CYS A 3 -10.63 26.03 -20.62
C CYS A 3 -9.53 25.12 -20.08
N TYR A 4 -9.67 24.68 -18.83
CA TYR A 4 -8.79 23.70 -18.23
C TYR A 4 -9.37 22.30 -18.44
N THR A 5 -8.52 21.34 -18.78
CA THR A 5 -8.87 19.92 -18.85
C THR A 5 -7.65 19.12 -18.41
N GLU A 6 -7.88 18.21 -17.48
CA GLU A 6 -6.86 17.30 -16.97
C GLU A 6 -6.66 16.14 -17.95
N LEU A 7 -5.42 15.95 -18.41
CA LEU A 7 -5.08 14.86 -19.34
C LEU A 7 -4.83 13.54 -18.61
N THR A 8 -4.20 13.61 -17.45
CA THR A 8 -3.88 12.47 -16.59
C THR A 8 -4.14 12.87 -15.15
N PRO A 9 -4.83 12.04 -14.35
CA PRO A 9 -5.03 12.33 -12.94
C PRO A 9 -3.69 12.37 -12.19
N PRO A 10 -3.59 13.06 -11.04
CA PRO A 10 -2.38 13.08 -10.25
C PRO A 10 -2.02 11.68 -9.76
N THR A 11 -0.74 11.31 -9.87
CA THR A 11 -0.26 9.98 -9.42
C THR A 11 0.60 10.03 -8.16
N ALA A 12 1.17 11.18 -7.82
CA ALA A 12 1.98 11.38 -6.61
C ALA A 12 1.17 11.08 -5.36
N VAL A 13 1.58 10.08 -4.59
CA VAL A 13 0.93 9.76 -3.32
C VAL A 13 1.48 10.67 -2.26
N THR A 14 0.62 11.48 -1.67
CA THR A 14 0.98 12.50 -0.67
C THR A 14 0.67 12.01 0.75
N HIS A 15 -0.46 11.33 0.93
CA HIS A 15 -0.92 10.83 2.21
C HIS A 15 -1.57 9.47 2.03
N SER A 16 -1.45 8.63 3.04
CA SER A 16 -2.15 7.35 3.10
C SER A 16 -2.60 7.09 4.53
N LEU A 17 -3.68 6.33 4.65
CA LEU A 17 -4.22 5.93 5.94
C LEU A 17 -4.91 4.58 5.78
N THR A 18 -4.73 3.71 6.75
CA THR A 18 -5.48 2.47 6.84
C THR A 18 -6.56 2.58 7.91
N LEU A 19 -7.79 2.19 7.57
CA LEU A 19 -8.92 2.14 8.50
C LEU A 19 -9.99 1.14 8.00
N PRO A 20 -10.83 0.59 8.90
CA PRO A 20 -12.03 -0.12 8.49
C PRO A 20 -13.05 0.86 7.93
N PHE A 21 -13.16 0.99 6.60
CA PHE A 21 -13.96 2.03 5.99
C PHE A 21 -15.25 1.49 5.35
N VAL A 22 -15.12 0.47 4.50
CA VAL A 22 -16.22 -0.11 3.71
C VAL A 22 -17.14 -0.97 4.58
N SER A 23 -16.60 -1.57 5.64
CA SER A 23 -17.29 -2.37 6.65
C SER A 23 -16.48 -2.42 7.95
N ALA A 24 -17.10 -2.89 9.04
CA ALA A 24 -16.44 -3.05 10.34
C ALA A 24 -15.21 -3.99 10.31
N GLU A 25 -15.26 -5.04 9.48
CA GLU A 25 -14.21 -6.09 9.42
C GLU A 25 -13.17 -5.84 8.32
N SER A 26 -13.45 -4.93 7.39
CA SER A 26 -12.52 -4.64 6.30
C SER A 26 -11.29 -3.89 6.79
N ASN A 27 -10.15 -4.08 6.14
CA ASN A 27 -8.97 -3.24 6.32
C ASN A 27 -8.70 -2.50 5.02
N ASN A 28 -9.13 -1.25 4.92
CA ASN A 28 -9.04 -0.47 3.68
C ASN A 28 -7.85 0.49 3.73
N LEU A 29 -7.06 0.51 2.66
CA LEU A 29 -6.04 1.52 2.44
C LEU A 29 -6.65 2.68 1.67
N VAL A 30 -6.67 3.86 2.27
CA VAL A 30 -7.02 5.12 1.62
C VAL A 30 -5.75 5.82 1.19
N VAL A 31 -5.67 6.18 -0.09
CA VAL A 31 -4.51 6.85 -0.70
C VAL A 31 -4.96 8.18 -1.28
N ALA A 32 -4.35 9.27 -0.82
CA ALA A 32 -4.59 10.62 -1.32
C ALA A 32 -3.45 11.06 -2.24
N LYS A 33 -3.80 11.39 -3.48
CA LYS A 33 -2.92 11.92 -4.51
C LYS A 33 -3.35 13.33 -4.86
N THR A 34 -2.85 14.32 -4.11
CA THR A 34 -3.29 15.74 -4.19
C THR A 34 -4.81 15.91 -4.16
N SER A 35 -5.50 15.91 -5.29
CA SER A 35 -6.96 16.04 -5.40
C SER A 35 -7.70 14.73 -5.68
N LEU A 36 -7.02 13.60 -5.82
CA LEU A 36 -7.62 12.29 -6.06
C LEU A 36 -7.56 11.45 -4.78
N LEU A 37 -8.68 10.86 -4.40
CA LEU A 37 -8.79 9.92 -3.28
C LEU A 37 -9.10 8.52 -3.83
N GLN A 38 -8.23 7.56 -3.53
CA GLN A 38 -8.40 6.15 -3.92
C GLN A 38 -8.56 5.29 -2.68
N ILE A 39 -9.46 4.30 -2.74
CA ILE A 39 -9.72 3.35 -1.67
C ILE A 39 -9.38 1.96 -2.20
N PHE A 40 -8.49 1.26 -1.50
CA PHE A 40 -8.04 -0.07 -1.84
C PHE A 40 -8.43 -1.08 -0.76
N THR A 41 -8.66 -2.31 -1.18
CA THR A 41 -8.63 -3.49 -0.32
C THR A 41 -7.39 -4.31 -0.64
N THR A 42 -6.90 -5.07 0.34
CA THR A 42 -5.75 -5.95 0.14
C THR A 42 -6.19 -7.38 -0.12
N LYS A 43 -5.51 -8.09 -1.01
CA LYS A 43 -5.64 -9.55 -1.18
C LYS A 43 -4.27 -10.20 -1.05
N VAL A 44 -4.19 -11.34 -0.37
CA VAL A 44 -2.97 -12.15 -0.30
C VAL A 44 -3.04 -13.19 -1.41
N ILE A 45 -2.00 -13.25 -2.24
CA ILE A 45 -1.87 -14.22 -3.33
C ILE A 45 -0.62 -15.06 -3.06
N SER A 46 -0.76 -16.38 -3.10
CA SER A 46 0.37 -17.31 -3.07
C SER A 46 0.99 -17.40 -4.46
N ILE A 47 2.26 -17.06 -4.59
CA ILE A 47 3.02 -17.16 -5.83
C ILE A 47 4.09 -18.24 -5.66
N GLU A 48 4.22 -19.12 -6.64
CA GLU A 48 5.33 -20.06 -6.72
C GLU A 48 6.57 -19.30 -7.18
N LEU A 49 7.62 -19.28 -6.36
CA LEU A 49 8.88 -18.63 -6.73
C LEU A 49 9.55 -19.48 -7.81
N GLU A 50 9.59 -18.98 -9.04
CA GLU A 50 10.46 -19.54 -10.08
C GLU A 50 11.92 -19.33 -9.68
N ASP A 51 12.71 -20.40 -9.67
CA ASP A 51 14.12 -20.36 -9.30
C ASP A 51 14.88 -19.47 -10.29
N LYS A 52 15.40 -18.33 -9.83
CA LYS A 52 16.27 -17.41 -10.60
C LYS A 52 17.51 -18.07 -11.22
N SER A 53 17.79 -19.33 -10.88
CA SER A 53 18.85 -20.13 -11.48
C SER A 53 18.56 -20.54 -12.94
N GLU A 54 17.30 -20.52 -13.39
CA GLU A 54 16.94 -20.85 -14.77
C GLU A 54 17.14 -19.68 -15.76
N GLU A 55 16.96 -18.43 -15.31
CA GLU A 55 17.22 -17.24 -16.12
C GLU A 55 18.73 -17.00 -16.39
N GLU A 56 19.60 -17.38 -15.47
CA GLU A 56 21.06 -17.30 -15.69
C GLU A 56 21.59 -18.41 -16.60
N ARG A 57 20.92 -19.58 -16.63
CA ARG A 57 21.26 -20.68 -17.54
C ARG A 57 20.82 -20.40 -18.97
N SER A 58 19.65 -19.78 -19.17
CA SER A 58 19.16 -19.39 -20.50
C SER A 58 19.95 -18.24 -21.12
N LYS A 59 20.45 -17.28 -20.33
CA LYS A 59 21.34 -16.20 -20.82
C LYS A 59 22.72 -16.67 -21.28
N LYS A 60 23.22 -17.81 -20.79
CA LYS A 60 24.50 -18.39 -21.24
C LYS A 60 24.41 -19.22 -22.53
N GLN A 61 23.22 -19.59 -22.98
CA GLN A 61 23.03 -20.40 -24.20
C GLN A 61 22.81 -19.58 -25.49
N THR A 62 22.63 -18.26 -25.41
CA THR A 62 22.36 -17.43 -26.61
C THR A 62 23.62 -16.81 -27.26
N GLY A 63 24.81 -17.20 -26.81
CA GLY A 63 26.08 -16.83 -27.45
C GLY A 63 26.70 -17.99 -28.22
N PHE A 64 26.14 -18.36 -29.38
CA PHE A 64 26.80 -19.31 -30.29
C PHE A 64 27.57 -18.57 -31.40
N ASP A 65 28.89 -18.66 -31.27
CA ASP A 65 29.91 -18.25 -32.23
C ASP A 65 29.86 -19.17 -33.47
N ARG A 66 29.86 -18.58 -34.66
CA ARG A 66 29.91 -19.33 -35.93
C ARG A 66 31.37 -19.68 -36.23
N LYS A 67 31.81 -20.90 -35.90
CA LYS A 67 32.74 -21.72 -36.71
C LYS A 67 33.12 -23.06 -36.08
N ALA A 68 33.29 -24.03 -36.99
CA ALA A 68 34.02 -25.30 -36.89
C ALA A 68 33.20 -26.55 -36.51
N ASN A 69 33.05 -27.40 -37.54
CA ASN A 69 32.70 -28.82 -37.46
C ASN A 69 33.62 -29.56 -36.47
N ASP A 70 33.07 -30.52 -35.74
CA ASP A 70 33.49 -31.92 -35.88
C ASP A 70 32.39 -32.86 -35.36
N ASP A 71 32.35 -34.01 -36.02
CA ASP A 71 31.44 -35.15 -35.90
C ASP A 71 31.65 -35.91 -34.56
N ASP A 72 30.68 -36.75 -34.20
CA ASP A 72 30.63 -37.67 -33.05
C ASP A 72 30.35 -37.10 -31.63
N GLY A 73 29.13 -37.37 -31.12
CA GLY A 73 28.89 -37.38 -29.67
C GLY A 73 27.50 -36.94 -29.18
N LEU A 74 26.40 -37.31 -29.83
CA LEU A 74 25.03 -37.01 -29.38
C LEU A 74 24.35 -38.22 -28.70
N GLU A 75 24.91 -38.72 -27.61
CA GLU A 75 24.19 -39.54 -26.62
C GLU A 75 24.90 -39.44 -25.27
N SER A 76 24.41 -38.61 -24.34
CA SER A 76 24.60 -38.74 -22.86
C SER A 76 24.35 -37.44 -22.06
N SER A 77 23.27 -36.70 -22.31
CA SER A 77 22.85 -35.64 -21.37
C SER A 77 21.35 -35.52 -21.15
N PHE A 78 20.56 -36.51 -21.58
CA PHE A 78 19.09 -36.47 -21.49
C PHE A 78 18.49 -37.38 -20.41
N LEU A 79 19.30 -38.00 -19.53
CA LEU A 79 18.82 -38.86 -18.45
C LEU A 79 19.65 -38.63 -17.18
N GLY A 80 19.42 -37.49 -16.53
CA GLY A 80 19.77 -37.28 -15.13
C GLY A 80 18.50 -37.37 -14.27
N ALA A 81 18.15 -38.60 -13.90
CA ALA A 81 17.28 -38.84 -12.75
C ALA A 81 17.92 -38.22 -11.49
N ASP A 82 17.08 -37.83 -10.52
CA ASP A 82 17.39 -37.16 -9.25
C ASP A 82 17.37 -35.62 -9.22
N SER A 83 16.45 -34.99 -9.97
CA SER A 83 15.81 -33.78 -9.44
C SER A 83 14.71 -34.18 -8.49
N ILE A 84 15.09 -34.43 -7.22
CA ILE A 84 14.15 -34.41 -6.10
C ILE A 84 13.45 -33.05 -6.18
N LEU A 85 12.15 -33.07 -6.49
CA LEU A 85 11.25 -31.92 -6.44
C LEU A 85 11.41 -31.27 -5.07
N ARG A 86 12.24 -30.24 -4.97
CA ARG A 86 12.18 -29.32 -3.84
C ARG A 86 10.81 -28.65 -3.97
N PRO A 87 9.98 -28.65 -2.92
CA PRO A 87 8.74 -27.90 -2.95
C PRO A 87 9.09 -26.46 -3.35
N SER A 88 8.51 -25.98 -4.46
CA SER A 88 8.62 -24.56 -4.82
C SER A 88 8.13 -23.76 -3.61
N GLU A 89 9.02 -22.94 -3.06
CA GLU A 89 8.72 -22.18 -1.85
C GLU A 89 7.62 -21.17 -2.20
N ARG A 90 6.39 -21.44 -1.75
CA ARG A 90 5.23 -20.58 -2.01
C ARG A 90 5.37 -19.32 -1.17
N ALA A 91 5.55 -18.18 -1.83
CA ALA A 91 5.61 -16.88 -1.17
C ALA A 91 4.25 -16.19 -1.23
N ASN A 92 3.77 -15.72 -0.09
CA ASN A 92 2.55 -14.93 0.00
C ASN A 92 2.86 -13.45 -0.29
N LYS A 93 2.27 -12.89 -1.35
CA LYS A 93 2.37 -11.47 -1.68
C LYS A 93 1.04 -10.75 -1.47
N THR A 94 1.11 -9.58 -0.87
CA THR A 94 -0.04 -8.68 -0.69
C THR A 94 -0.24 -7.83 -1.95
N LYS A 95 -1.44 -7.87 -2.52
CA LYS A 95 -1.83 -7.11 -3.71
C LYS A 95 -2.91 -6.08 -3.40
N LEU A 96 -2.79 -4.90 -4.00
CA LEU A 96 -3.79 -3.84 -3.88
C LEU A 96 -4.89 -4.03 -4.92
N VAL A 97 -6.14 -3.94 -4.49
CA VAL A 97 -7.31 -3.97 -5.37
C VAL A 97 -8.10 -2.68 -5.17
N LEU A 98 -8.20 -1.87 -6.22
CA LEU A 98 -8.94 -0.62 -6.20
C LEU A 98 -10.43 -0.91 -6.02
N VAL A 99 -11.02 -0.32 -4.98
CA VAL A 99 -12.45 -0.42 -4.66
C VAL A 99 -13.20 0.79 -5.22
N ALA A 100 -12.68 2.00 -4.99
CA ALA A 100 -13.30 3.24 -5.43
C ALA A 100 -12.27 4.35 -5.62
N GLU A 101 -12.62 5.32 -6.47
CA GLU A 101 -11.80 6.50 -6.78
C GLU A 101 -12.69 7.74 -6.87
N TYR A 102 -12.22 8.85 -6.28
CA TYR A 102 -12.94 10.12 -6.24
C TYR A 102 -12.02 11.29 -6.57
N ALA A 103 -12.39 12.07 -7.58
CA ALA A 103 -11.80 13.38 -7.84
C ALA A 103 -12.46 14.42 -6.91
N LEU A 104 -11.66 15.01 -6.00
CA LEU A 104 -12.10 16.00 -5.04
C LEU A 104 -11.74 17.42 -5.52
N SER A 105 -12.58 18.38 -5.17
CA SER A 105 -12.37 19.79 -5.51
C SER A 105 -11.52 20.51 -4.46
N GLY A 106 -10.27 20.08 -4.29
CA GLY A 106 -9.32 20.68 -3.36
C GLY A 106 -8.07 19.82 -3.16
N THR A 107 -6.99 20.43 -2.67
CA THR A 107 -5.76 19.70 -2.34
C THR A 107 -5.86 19.12 -0.93
N ILE A 108 -5.78 17.80 -0.82
CA ILE A 108 -5.73 17.08 0.45
C ILE A 108 -4.38 17.37 1.12
N THR A 109 -4.41 17.78 2.39
CA THR A 109 -3.22 18.08 3.20
C THR A 109 -3.00 17.11 4.34
N SER A 110 -3.99 16.26 4.66
CA SER A 110 -3.91 15.30 5.77
C SER A 110 -5.12 14.38 5.80
N LEU A 111 -4.95 13.17 6.33
CA LEU A 111 -6.01 12.19 6.56
C LEU A 111 -5.99 11.75 8.03
N ALA A 112 -7.15 11.54 8.63
CA ALA A 112 -7.27 10.93 9.96
C ALA A 112 -8.45 9.97 10.04
N ARG A 113 -8.28 8.88 10.81
CA ARG A 113 -9.36 7.91 11.11
C ARG A 113 -10.11 8.37 12.35
N ILE A 114 -11.44 8.32 12.30
CA ILE A 114 -12.31 8.70 13.41
C ILE A 114 -13.29 7.56 13.66
N ASN A 115 -13.21 6.93 14.83
CA ASN A 115 -14.20 5.98 15.28
C ASN A 115 -15.43 6.71 15.84
N THR A 116 -16.56 6.57 15.14
CA THR A 116 -17.86 7.18 15.51
C THR A 116 -18.80 6.12 16.06
N LEU A 117 -19.70 6.49 16.96
CA LEU A 117 -20.66 5.56 17.60
C LEU A 117 -21.53 4.76 16.61
N SER A 118 -21.94 5.40 15.52
CA SER A 118 -22.71 4.75 14.47
C SER A 118 -22.33 5.32 13.11
N SER A 119 -21.81 4.47 12.23
CA SER A 119 -21.61 4.77 10.81
C SER A 119 -22.52 3.89 9.97
N LYS A 120 -22.84 4.32 8.74
CA LYS A 120 -23.69 3.54 7.84
C LYS A 120 -23.10 2.18 7.44
N SER A 121 -21.78 2.09 7.34
CA SER A 121 -21.07 0.84 7.00
C SER A 121 -20.76 -0.04 8.21
N GLY A 122 -20.94 0.47 9.43
CA GLY A 122 -20.40 -0.13 10.65
C GLY A 122 -18.88 0.02 10.79
N GLY A 123 -18.20 0.64 9.82
CA GLY A 123 -16.79 0.99 9.90
C GLY A 123 -16.54 2.34 10.57
N GLU A 124 -15.33 2.85 10.43
CA GLU A 124 -14.90 4.16 10.88
C GLU A 124 -15.11 5.25 9.82
N ALA A 125 -15.21 6.49 10.28
CA ALA A 125 -15.28 7.67 9.42
C ALA A 125 -13.86 8.16 9.06
N LEU A 126 -13.75 8.76 7.89
CA LEU A 126 -12.54 9.39 7.38
C LEU A 126 -12.66 10.91 7.51
N LEU A 127 -11.72 11.53 8.22
CA LEU A 127 -11.58 12.98 8.29
C LEU A 127 -10.49 13.44 7.30
N ILE A 128 -10.90 14.22 6.32
CA ILE A 128 -10.04 14.74 5.25
C ILE A 128 -9.75 16.22 5.53
N GLY A 129 -8.48 16.57 5.66
CA GLY A 129 -8.03 17.95 5.69
C GLY A 129 -7.66 18.44 4.29
N PHE A 130 -8.11 19.64 3.95
CA PHE A 130 -7.77 20.32 2.72
C PHE A 130 -6.99 21.60 3.00
N LYS A 131 -6.34 22.09 1.94
CA LYS A 131 -5.72 23.40 1.90
C LYS A 131 -6.70 24.50 2.33
N ASP A 132 -6.14 25.60 2.87
CA ASP A 132 -6.90 26.75 3.37
C ASP A 132 -7.80 26.44 4.58
N ALA A 133 -7.35 25.54 5.45
CA ALA A 133 -7.99 25.21 6.73
C ALA A 133 -9.45 24.72 6.61
N LYS A 134 -9.67 23.73 5.74
CA LYS A 134 -10.97 23.08 5.52
C LYS A 134 -10.91 21.62 5.96
N LEU A 135 -11.96 21.13 6.59
CA LEU A 135 -12.12 19.72 6.96
C LEU A 135 -13.41 19.14 6.37
N SER A 136 -13.39 17.88 5.96
CA SER A 136 -14.57 17.11 5.59
C SER A 136 -14.56 15.78 6.30
N LEU A 137 -15.60 15.50 7.09
CA LEU A 137 -15.84 14.18 7.68
C LEU A 137 -16.72 13.37 6.74
N VAL A 138 -16.25 12.20 6.32
CA VAL A 138 -16.94 11.33 5.37
C VAL A 138 -17.04 9.90 5.91
N GLU A 139 -18.11 9.20 5.56
CA GLU A 139 -18.30 7.77 5.84
C GLU A 139 -18.58 7.01 4.55
N TRP A 140 -18.53 5.68 4.60
CA TRP A 140 -18.98 4.83 3.49
C TRP A 140 -20.48 4.54 3.60
N ASP A 141 -21.22 4.73 2.51
CA ASP A 141 -22.64 4.38 2.40
C ASP A 141 -22.78 3.04 1.63
N PRO A 142 -23.06 1.91 2.30
CA PRO A 142 -23.21 0.62 1.62
C PRO A 142 -24.50 0.54 0.79
N THR A 143 -25.51 1.36 1.08
CA THR A 143 -26.79 1.39 0.33
C THR A 143 -26.63 2.06 -1.03
N ARG A 144 -25.73 3.04 -1.10
CA ARG A 144 -25.28 3.70 -2.33
C ARG A 144 -23.76 3.64 -2.35
N PRO A 145 -23.17 2.52 -2.81
CA PRO A 145 -21.75 2.23 -2.68
C PRO A 145 -20.89 3.44 -3.02
N GLY A 146 -20.39 4.11 -1.98
CA GLY A 146 -19.55 5.28 -2.12
C GLY A 146 -19.45 6.15 -0.88
N ILE A 147 -18.72 7.25 -1.00
CA ILE A 147 -18.52 8.19 0.12
C ILE A 147 -19.74 9.08 0.34
N SER A 148 -20.09 9.27 1.61
CA SER A 148 -21.16 10.15 2.06
C SER A 148 -20.58 11.18 3.02
N THR A 149 -20.77 12.47 2.75
CA THR A 149 -20.30 13.55 3.62
C THR A 149 -21.19 13.68 4.85
N ILE A 150 -20.60 13.56 6.04
CA ILE A 150 -21.27 13.78 7.33
C ILE A 150 -21.24 15.27 7.70
N SER A 151 -20.07 15.92 7.56
CA SER A 151 -19.91 17.33 7.87
C SER A 151 -18.76 17.97 7.11
N ILE A 152 -18.84 19.29 6.94
CA ILE A 152 -17.78 20.11 6.36
C ILE A 152 -17.55 21.31 7.27
N HIS A 153 -16.28 21.59 7.60
CA HIS A 153 -15.88 22.66 8.51
C HIS A 153 -14.91 23.60 7.79
N TYR A 154 -15.20 24.89 7.82
CA TYR A 154 -14.39 25.93 7.20
C TYR A 154 -13.84 26.84 8.29
N TYR A 155 -12.51 26.92 8.40
CA TYR A 155 -11.85 27.81 9.35
C TYR A 155 -11.16 29.00 8.68
N GLU A 156 -11.32 29.16 7.36
CA GLU A 156 -10.91 30.36 6.64
C GLU A 156 -11.84 31.53 6.99
N GLN A 157 -11.27 32.66 7.37
CA GLN A 157 -11.93 33.89 7.76
C GLN A 157 -11.07 35.05 7.30
N ASP A 158 -11.68 36.10 6.74
CA ASP A 158 -10.96 37.27 6.20
C ASP A 158 -10.07 37.97 7.24
N GLY A 159 -10.36 37.82 8.54
CA GLY A 159 -9.57 38.36 9.67
C GLY A 159 -8.44 37.45 10.17
N LEU A 160 -8.18 36.30 9.55
CA LEU A 160 -7.04 35.43 9.89
C LEU A 160 -5.69 36.05 9.55
N GLN A 161 -5.69 36.83 8.48
CA GLN A 161 -4.53 37.50 7.96
C GLN A 161 -4.30 38.74 8.82
N GLY A 162 -3.54 38.54 9.90
CA GLY A 162 -3.24 39.61 10.85
C GLY A 162 -2.29 40.65 10.23
N SER A 163 -1.02 40.56 10.57
CA SER A 163 0.02 41.45 10.05
C SER A 163 0.20 41.28 8.53
N PRO A 164 0.42 42.36 7.75
CA PRO A 164 0.78 42.28 6.33
C PRO A 164 2.06 41.48 6.06
N TRP A 165 2.91 41.32 7.07
CA TRP A 165 4.15 40.54 7.01
C TRP A 165 3.97 39.08 7.45
N ALA A 166 2.77 38.68 7.89
CA ALA A 166 2.48 37.29 8.20
C ALA A 166 2.25 36.50 6.90
N THR A 167 2.74 35.27 6.88
CA THR A 167 2.50 34.33 5.77
C THR A 167 1.00 34.14 5.55
N ASN A 168 0.57 34.17 4.29
CA ASN A 168 -0.82 33.90 3.94
C ASN A 168 -1.24 32.51 4.42
N LEU A 169 -2.53 32.32 4.72
CA LEU A 169 -3.04 31.02 5.16
C LEU A 169 -2.75 29.92 4.14
N HIS A 170 -2.87 30.23 2.84
CA HIS A 170 -2.61 29.32 1.73
C HIS A 170 -1.16 28.83 1.66
N ASP A 171 -0.21 29.62 2.16
CA ASP A 171 1.22 29.31 2.13
C ASP A 171 1.67 28.70 3.48
N CYS A 172 0.77 28.63 4.47
CA CYS A 172 1.05 27.98 5.74
C CYS A 172 0.88 26.46 5.63
N VAL A 173 1.79 25.74 6.27
CA VAL A 173 1.64 24.29 6.46
C VAL A 173 0.51 24.05 7.45
N ASN A 174 -0.51 23.34 6.98
CA ASN A 174 -1.64 22.87 7.77
C ASN A 174 -1.55 21.36 7.86
N TYR A 175 -1.76 20.80 9.06
CA TYR A 175 -1.79 19.36 9.26
C TYR A 175 -2.82 19.02 10.33
N LEU A 176 -3.38 17.82 10.20
CA LEU A 176 -4.39 17.27 11.08
C LEU A 176 -3.76 16.19 11.95
N SER A 177 -4.12 16.19 13.23
CA SER A 177 -3.85 15.08 14.14
C SER A 177 -5.15 14.70 14.82
N ALA A 178 -5.40 13.42 15.02
CA ALA A 178 -6.57 12.92 15.74
C ALA A 178 -6.14 12.19 17.01
N ASP A 179 -6.96 12.31 18.04
CA ASP A 179 -6.81 11.56 19.28
C ASP A 179 -6.91 10.05 18.98
N PRO A 180 -6.00 9.19 19.48
CA PRO A 180 -6.08 7.74 19.28
C PRO A 180 -7.40 7.13 19.74
N GLY A 181 -8.02 7.72 20.77
CA GLY A 181 -9.34 7.34 21.25
C GLY A 181 -10.50 7.83 20.37
N SER A 182 -10.24 8.65 19.33
CA SER A 182 -11.24 9.32 18.49
C SER A 182 -12.17 10.28 19.24
N ARG A 183 -11.71 10.90 20.34
CA ARG A 183 -12.51 11.88 21.12
C ARG A 183 -12.56 13.25 20.48
N CYS A 184 -11.49 13.65 19.81
CA CYS A 184 -11.43 14.88 19.04
C CYS A 184 -10.33 14.81 17.96
N ALA A 185 -10.39 15.73 17.01
CA ALA A 185 -9.30 16.00 16.08
C ALA A 185 -8.87 17.46 16.17
N ALA A 186 -7.58 17.69 15.93
CA ALA A 186 -6.96 19.01 15.96
C ALA A 186 -6.32 19.32 14.60
N LEU A 187 -6.78 20.41 13.96
CA LEU A 187 -6.17 20.95 12.76
C LEU A 187 -5.29 22.13 13.15
N LYS A 188 -3.97 22.01 13.00
CA LYS A 188 -3.07 23.16 13.08
C LYS A 188 -3.17 23.92 11.76
N PHE A 189 -3.46 25.22 11.84
CA PHE A 189 -3.53 26.06 10.65
C PHE A 189 -3.00 27.47 10.89
N GLY A 190 -2.62 28.13 9.78
CA GLY A 190 -1.94 29.41 9.84
C GLY A 190 -0.64 29.34 10.66
N ALA A 191 -0.23 30.47 11.22
CA ALA A 191 0.99 30.53 12.02
C ALA A 191 0.83 29.91 13.42
N ARG A 192 -0.29 30.16 14.11
CA ARG A 192 -0.44 29.90 15.56
C ARG A 192 -1.86 29.52 15.99
N ARG A 193 -2.66 28.94 15.11
CA ARG A 193 -4.06 28.57 15.41
C ARG A 193 -4.25 27.07 15.36
N LEU A 194 -5.15 26.59 16.21
CA LEU A 194 -5.49 25.18 16.36
C LEU A 194 -7.01 25.07 16.42
N ALA A 195 -7.62 24.46 15.40
CA ALA A 195 -9.06 24.15 15.42
C ALA A 195 -9.26 22.77 16.04
N ILE A 196 -10.12 22.67 17.04
CA ILE A 196 -10.52 21.42 17.68
C ILE A 196 -11.92 21.06 17.22
N LEU A 197 -12.09 19.83 16.72
CA LEU A 197 -13.37 19.21 16.38
C LEU A 197 -13.62 18.05 17.36
N PRO A 198 -14.53 18.20 18.33
CA PRO A 198 -14.92 17.11 19.24
C PRO A 198 -15.83 16.10 18.56
N PHE A 199 -15.71 14.82 18.94
CA PHE A 199 -16.57 13.72 18.53
C PHE A 199 -17.33 13.18 19.73
N LYS A 200 -18.60 12.83 19.52
CA LYS A 200 -19.43 12.26 20.58
C LYS A 200 -19.03 10.81 20.79
N GLN A 201 -18.63 10.48 22.01
CA GLN A 201 -18.43 9.11 22.48
C GLN A 201 -19.58 8.81 23.44
N GLY A 202 -20.14 7.60 23.41
CA GLY A 202 -21.43 7.25 24.03
C GLY A 202 -21.49 7.36 25.56
N ASP A 203 -20.45 7.91 26.18
CA ASP A 203 -20.31 8.13 27.61
C ASP A 203 -21.00 9.43 28.09
N GLU A 204 -21.47 10.29 27.17
CA GLU A 204 -22.21 11.52 27.54
C GLU A 204 -23.55 11.24 28.26
N ASP A 205 -24.08 10.01 28.20
CA ASP A 205 -25.34 9.63 28.86
C ASP A 205 -25.17 9.03 30.27
N ILE A 206 -23.95 8.74 30.75
CA ILE A 206 -23.73 8.12 32.07
C ILE A 206 -23.97 9.11 33.23
N ASN A 207 -24.02 10.41 32.97
CA ASN A 207 -24.33 11.43 33.97
C ASN A 207 -25.82 11.84 34.02
N MET A 208 -26.71 11.17 33.29
CA MET A 208 -28.16 11.42 33.31
C MET A 208 -28.98 10.46 34.20
N ASP A 209 -28.32 9.55 34.93
CA ASP A 209 -29.00 8.58 35.80
C ASP A 209 -29.47 9.16 37.16
N ASP A 210 -29.11 10.41 37.49
CA ASP A 210 -29.48 11.07 38.76
C ASP A 210 -30.80 11.88 38.68
N TRP A 211 -31.56 11.82 37.59
CA TRP A 211 -32.87 12.49 37.48
C TRP A 211 -33.99 11.63 38.07
N ASP A 212 -34.30 11.85 39.34
CA ASP A 212 -35.41 11.20 40.04
C ASP A 212 -36.73 11.95 39.79
N GLU A 213 -37.60 11.41 38.92
CA GLU A 213 -38.90 12.01 38.59
C GLU A 213 -39.85 12.12 39.81
N GLU A 214 -39.63 11.35 40.89
CA GLU A 214 -40.40 11.45 42.13
C GLU A 214 -39.95 12.62 43.03
N LEU A 215 -38.67 13.03 42.95
CA LEU A 215 -38.09 14.10 43.76
C LEU A 215 -37.99 15.45 43.03
N ASP A 216 -37.68 15.44 41.73
CA ASP A 216 -37.37 16.65 40.93
C ASP A 216 -38.50 17.11 39.99
N GLY A 217 -39.55 16.30 39.84
CA GLY A 217 -40.73 16.61 39.02
C GLY A 217 -40.52 16.38 37.51
N PRO A 218 -41.54 16.66 36.67
CA PRO A 218 -41.50 16.35 35.24
C PRO A 218 -40.45 17.20 34.52
N ARG A 219 -39.62 16.53 33.70
CA ARG A 219 -38.48 17.14 33.01
C ARG A 219 -38.93 18.36 32.17
N PRO A 220 -38.25 19.52 32.28
CA PRO A 220 -38.59 20.68 31.48
C PRO A 220 -38.31 20.42 30.00
N VAL A 221 -39.34 20.56 29.17
CA VAL A 221 -39.20 20.48 27.71
C VAL A 221 -38.41 21.71 27.23
N THR A 222 -37.18 21.51 26.79
CA THR A 222 -36.28 22.58 26.36
C THR A 222 -36.93 23.34 25.19
N GLN A 223 -37.39 24.58 25.44
CA GLN A 223 -37.93 25.42 24.38
C GLN A 223 -36.80 25.83 23.42
N VAL A 224 -36.96 25.41 22.17
CA VAL A 224 -36.03 25.65 21.06
C VAL A 224 -35.94 27.15 20.76
N SER A 225 -34.90 27.81 21.28
CA SER A 225 -34.50 29.13 20.81
C SER A 225 -33.87 28.99 19.42
N LYS A 226 -34.60 29.41 18.38
CA LYS A 226 -34.05 29.56 17.01
C LYS A 226 -32.98 30.65 17.01
N VAL A 227 -31.72 30.25 17.07
CA VAL A 227 -30.56 31.11 16.75
C VAL A 227 -29.98 30.61 15.42
N THR A 228 -29.64 31.53 14.53
CA THR A 228 -29.28 31.30 13.13
C THR A 228 -27.88 30.70 12.91
N ASN A 229 -27.39 29.85 13.83
CA ASN A 229 -26.16 29.07 13.67
C ASN A 229 -26.25 27.80 14.51
N GLY A 230 -26.85 26.75 13.95
CA GLY A 230 -26.53 25.33 14.19
C GLY A 230 -26.55 24.72 15.60
N ASP A 231 -26.74 25.47 16.68
CA ASP A 231 -26.70 24.92 18.04
C ASP A 231 -28.11 24.48 18.46
N SER A 232 -28.62 23.47 17.76
CA SER A 232 -29.69 22.63 18.31
C SER A 232 -29.01 21.62 19.23
N SER A 233 -29.17 21.78 20.53
CA SER A 233 -28.66 20.88 21.58
C SER A 233 -29.30 19.48 21.59
N ASP A 234 -29.75 19.01 20.43
CA ASP A 234 -30.37 17.70 20.20
C ASP A 234 -30.18 17.24 18.74
N SER A 235 -28.97 17.39 18.18
CA SER A 235 -28.64 16.85 16.86
C SER A 235 -27.97 15.48 16.99
N GLY A 236 -28.60 14.45 16.41
CA GLY A 236 -28.07 13.08 16.23
C GLY A 236 -26.84 13.01 15.30
N THR A 237 -25.99 14.03 15.29
CA THR A 237 -24.73 14.09 14.56
C THR A 237 -23.60 13.54 15.44
N PRO A 238 -22.61 12.81 14.87
CA PRO A 238 -21.54 12.16 15.64
C PRO A 238 -20.43 13.11 16.13
N TYR A 239 -20.60 14.42 15.96
CA TYR A 239 -19.62 15.45 16.31
C TYR A 239 -20.27 16.60 17.07
N GLY A 240 -19.47 17.30 17.88
CA GLY A 240 -19.86 18.51 18.60
C GLY A 240 -19.41 19.79 17.89
N SER A 241 -19.76 20.96 18.45
CA SER A 241 -19.34 22.25 17.92
C SER A 241 -17.82 22.39 17.98
N SER A 242 -17.19 22.67 16.83
CA SER A 242 -15.77 22.98 16.79
C SER A 242 -15.46 24.35 17.42
N PHE A 243 -14.21 24.52 17.86
CA PHE A 243 -13.71 25.79 18.39
C PHE A 243 -12.24 25.98 18.03
N VAL A 244 -11.80 27.24 17.99
CA VAL A 244 -10.42 27.60 17.61
C VAL A 244 -9.68 28.13 18.83
N LEU A 245 -8.52 27.54 19.11
CA LEU A 245 -7.58 27.98 20.10
C LEU A 245 -6.39 28.70 19.46
N HIS A 246 -5.89 29.71 20.15
CA HIS A 246 -4.64 30.37 19.79
C HIS A 246 -3.51 29.81 20.63
N LEU A 247 -2.42 29.35 20.01
CA LEU A 247 -1.36 28.60 20.72
C LEU A 247 -0.73 29.38 21.90
N PRO A 248 -0.39 30.68 21.75
CA PRO A 248 0.04 31.51 22.89
C PRO A 248 -0.95 31.67 24.05
N SER A 249 -2.23 31.34 23.84
CA SER A 249 -3.24 31.32 24.91
C SER A 249 -3.22 30.02 25.70
N LEU A 250 -2.69 28.92 25.15
CA LEU A 250 -2.41 27.69 25.91
C LEU A 250 -1.16 27.88 26.76
N ASP A 251 -0.07 28.34 26.15
CA ASP A 251 1.15 28.73 26.86
C ASP A 251 1.86 29.87 26.10
N PRO A 252 2.28 30.96 26.77
CA PRO A 252 2.93 32.10 26.13
C PRO A 252 4.19 31.78 25.33
N ASN A 253 4.85 30.65 25.61
CA ASN A 253 6.08 30.22 24.94
C ASN A 253 5.82 29.53 23.58
N LEU A 254 4.58 29.19 23.25
CA LEU A 254 4.20 28.55 21.98
C LEU A 254 4.16 29.55 20.81
N ILE A 255 5.32 30.13 20.49
CA ILE A 255 5.47 31.18 19.47
C ILE A 255 5.73 30.58 18.08
N HIS A 256 6.60 29.56 18.01
CA HIS A 256 6.99 28.86 16.79
C HIS A 256 6.72 27.35 16.96
N PRO A 257 5.46 26.90 16.76
CA PRO A 257 5.14 25.48 16.78
C PRO A 257 5.76 24.79 15.56
N LEU A 258 6.38 23.62 15.78
CA LEU A 258 6.99 22.80 14.74
C LEU A 258 6.08 21.61 14.38
N HIS A 259 5.66 20.86 15.40
CA HIS A 259 4.82 19.68 15.21
C HIS A 259 3.89 19.47 16.42
N LEU A 260 2.77 18.77 16.18
CA LEU A 260 1.77 18.42 17.20
C LEU A 260 1.29 16.99 16.91
N ALA A 261 1.21 16.18 17.96
CA ALA A 261 0.63 14.84 17.88
C ALA A 261 -0.15 14.49 19.15
N PHE A 262 -1.29 13.85 19.01
CA PHE A 262 -1.99 13.24 20.16
C PHE A 262 -1.22 12.03 20.69
N LEU A 263 -1.27 11.83 22.00
CA LEU A 263 -0.55 10.79 22.72
C LEU A 263 -1.50 9.67 23.16
N TYR A 264 -0.96 8.46 23.31
CA TYR A 264 -1.69 7.29 23.78
C TYR A 264 -1.86 7.28 25.31
N GLU A 265 -2.80 6.47 25.79
CA GLU A 265 -3.01 6.11 27.22
C GLU A 265 -3.56 7.22 28.15
N TYR A 266 -3.88 8.41 27.63
CA TYR A 266 -4.52 9.44 28.45
C TYR A 266 -6.04 9.31 28.46
N ARG A 267 -6.66 9.45 29.64
CA ARG A 267 -8.12 9.42 29.84
C ARG A 267 -8.85 10.60 29.21
N GLU A 268 -8.17 11.73 29.08
CA GLU A 268 -8.65 12.91 28.35
C GLU A 268 -7.79 13.12 27.10
N PRO A 269 -8.32 13.76 26.04
CA PRO A 269 -7.55 14.04 24.83
C PRO A 269 -6.29 14.84 25.16
N THR A 270 -5.14 14.24 24.90
CA THR A 270 -3.84 14.79 25.31
C THR A 270 -2.90 14.80 24.12
N PHE A 271 -2.26 15.94 23.86
CA PHE A 271 -1.34 16.11 22.74
C PHE A 271 -0.03 16.76 23.18
N GLY A 272 1.06 16.35 22.54
CA GLY A 272 2.36 16.98 22.66
C GLY A 272 2.55 18.04 21.58
N ILE A 273 3.13 19.19 21.94
CA ILE A 273 3.56 20.23 21.01
C ILE A 273 5.07 20.40 21.14
N LEU A 274 5.76 20.27 20.01
CA LEU A 274 7.16 20.64 19.87
C LEU A 274 7.20 22.07 19.36
N SER A 275 7.85 22.95 20.12
CA SER A 275 7.84 24.38 19.83
C SER A 275 9.11 25.08 20.28
N SER A 276 9.21 26.34 19.90
CA SER A 276 10.28 27.24 20.34
C SER A 276 9.78 28.66 20.55
N THR A 277 10.44 29.38 21.46
CA THR A 277 10.27 30.83 21.63
C THR A 277 11.03 31.64 20.58
N ALA A 278 12.06 31.07 19.94
CA ALA A 278 12.83 31.65 18.85
C ALA A 278 12.78 30.77 17.59
N LEU A 279 12.77 31.35 16.40
CA LEU A 279 12.76 30.56 15.16
C LEU A 279 14.03 29.66 15.10
N PRO A 280 13.88 28.34 14.94
CA PRO A 280 15.04 27.43 14.79
C PRO A 280 15.84 27.78 13.54
N SER A 281 17.17 27.79 13.66
CA SER A 281 18.05 28.15 12.55
C SER A 281 19.43 27.55 12.74
N SER A 282 19.85 26.71 11.78
CA SER A 282 21.21 26.13 11.74
C SER A 282 22.30 27.21 11.61
N GLY A 283 22.02 28.33 10.95
CA GLY A 283 22.96 29.45 10.81
C GLY A 283 23.21 30.27 12.08
N LEU A 284 22.37 30.10 13.11
CA LEU A 284 22.49 30.80 14.40
C LEU A 284 22.79 29.84 15.54
N LEU A 285 23.35 28.66 15.24
CA LEU A 285 23.56 27.58 16.20
C LEU A 285 24.40 28.00 17.42
N HIS A 286 25.32 28.96 17.27
CA HIS A 286 26.14 29.47 18.37
C HIS A 286 25.32 30.26 19.42
N GLU A 287 24.21 30.86 19.00
CA GLU A 287 23.28 31.62 19.86
C GLU A 287 22.05 30.80 20.25
N ARG A 288 21.55 30.00 19.32
CA ARG A 288 20.30 29.23 19.42
C ARG A 288 20.62 27.74 19.42
N LYS A 289 21.37 27.32 20.43
CA LYS A 289 21.64 25.90 20.70
C LYS A 289 20.60 25.37 21.68
N ASP A 290 20.10 24.16 21.44
CA ASP A 290 19.26 23.40 22.39
C ASP A 290 18.10 24.20 22.99
N HIS A 291 17.32 24.88 22.15
CA HIS A 291 16.29 25.85 22.58
C HIS A 291 14.85 25.38 22.30
N LEU A 292 14.67 24.14 21.84
CA LEU A 292 13.34 23.59 21.66
C LEU A 292 12.75 23.11 22.98
N ASN A 293 11.44 23.20 23.07
CA ASN A 293 10.65 22.73 24.20
C ASN A 293 9.55 21.79 23.70
N TYR A 294 9.41 20.66 24.37
CA TYR A 294 8.30 19.72 24.19
C TYR A 294 7.35 19.85 25.38
N MET A 295 6.11 20.24 25.10
CA MET A 295 5.08 20.46 26.13
C MET A 295 3.88 19.58 25.84
N VAL A 296 3.33 18.95 26.87
CA VAL A 296 2.15 18.07 26.77
C VAL A 296 0.96 18.77 27.43
N PHE A 297 -0.13 18.87 26.69
CA PHE A 297 -1.37 19.50 27.12
C PHE A 297 -2.50 18.50 27.08
N THR A 298 -3.33 18.53 28.13
CA THR A 298 -4.60 17.81 28.18
C THR A 298 -5.73 18.80 27.99
N LEU A 299 -6.71 18.40 27.18
CA LEU A 299 -7.79 19.23 26.73
C LEU A 299 -9.11 18.82 27.39
N ASP A 300 -9.75 19.76 28.06
CA ASP A 300 -11.14 19.63 28.50
C ASP A 300 -12.05 20.15 27.37
N LEU A 301 -12.75 19.23 26.71
CA LEU A 301 -13.63 19.53 25.59
C LEU A 301 -14.88 20.34 26.02
N HIS A 302 -15.32 20.19 27.26
CA HIS A 302 -16.54 20.84 27.77
C HIS A 302 -16.23 22.29 28.18
N GLN A 303 -15.14 22.49 28.92
CA GLN A 303 -14.70 23.81 29.34
C GLN A 303 -13.94 24.57 28.25
N LYS A 304 -13.56 23.88 27.17
CA LYS A 304 -12.71 24.41 26.08
C LYS A 304 -11.39 24.97 26.63
N ALA A 305 -10.87 24.30 27.66
CA ALA A 305 -9.68 24.68 28.39
C ALA A 305 -8.58 23.64 28.21
N SER A 306 -7.33 24.02 28.48
CA SER A 306 -6.18 23.13 28.40
C SER A 306 -5.32 23.23 29.66
N THR A 307 -4.78 22.11 30.13
CA THR A 307 -3.86 22.04 31.27
C THR A 307 -2.53 21.44 30.83
N THR A 308 -1.42 22.06 31.21
CA THR A 308 -0.07 21.54 30.94
C THR A 308 0.27 20.42 31.93
N ILE A 309 0.58 19.23 31.41
CA ILE A 309 1.00 18.07 32.21
C ILE A 309 2.52 17.99 32.33
N LEU A 310 3.21 18.15 31.20
CA LEU A 310 4.65 17.92 31.10
C LEU A 310 5.29 19.05 30.28
N SER A 311 6.49 19.47 30.68
CA SER A 311 7.31 20.40 29.92
C SER A 311 8.78 19.99 30.01
N VAL A 312 9.34 19.56 28.87
CA VAL A 312 10.75 19.20 28.72
C VAL A 312 11.41 20.24 27.82
N GLY A 313 12.36 21.00 28.39
CA GLY A 313 13.12 22.01 27.65
C GLY A 313 14.57 21.60 27.40
N GLY A 314 15.32 22.47 26.73
CA GLY A 314 16.73 22.20 26.42
C GLY A 314 16.93 21.17 25.32
N LEU A 315 15.94 21.00 24.44
CA LEU A 315 15.98 20.00 23.38
C LEU A 315 16.72 20.52 22.13
N PRO A 316 17.37 19.64 21.35
CA PRO A 316 18.12 20.01 20.15
C PRO A 316 17.33 20.90 19.19
N TYR A 317 18.00 21.82 18.50
CA TYR A 317 17.36 22.82 17.64
C TYR A 317 16.72 22.21 16.37
N ASP A 318 17.15 21.02 15.96
CA ASP A 318 16.84 20.38 14.69
C ASP A 318 15.79 19.26 14.80
N LEU A 319 15.11 19.12 15.95
CA LEU A 319 13.90 18.30 16.06
C LEU A 319 12.78 18.88 15.19
N PHE A 320 12.08 18.03 14.45
CA PHE A 320 11.03 18.46 13.52
C PHE A 320 9.74 17.63 13.59
N MET A 321 9.74 16.46 14.22
CA MET A 321 8.57 15.56 14.25
C MET A 321 8.38 14.91 15.63
N ILE A 322 7.11 14.69 15.98
CA ILE A 322 6.70 13.89 17.14
C ILE A 322 5.99 12.64 16.62
N VAL A 323 6.47 11.47 17.02
CA VAL A 323 5.83 10.18 16.76
C VAL A 323 5.29 9.65 18.09
N PRO A 324 3.96 9.61 18.30
CA PRO A 324 3.37 9.08 19.52
C PRO A 324 3.55 7.56 19.57
N LEU A 325 3.86 7.01 20.74
CA LEU A 325 4.16 5.59 20.91
C LEU A 325 3.05 4.88 21.71
N PRO A 326 2.46 3.78 21.19
CA PRO A 326 1.49 3.00 21.93
C PRO A 326 2.16 2.10 23.01
N VAL A 327 1.32 1.43 23.82
CA VAL A 327 1.72 0.33 24.70
C VAL A 327 2.50 -0.71 23.86
N PRO A 328 3.62 -1.28 24.37
CA PRO A 328 4.14 -1.19 25.74
C PRO A 328 5.17 -0.07 26.00
N ILE A 329 5.55 0.71 24.99
CA ILE A 329 6.62 1.72 25.15
C ILE A 329 6.07 3.00 25.78
N GLY A 330 4.95 3.49 25.27
CA GLY A 330 4.32 4.73 25.73
C GLY A 330 5.15 6.00 25.49
N GLY A 331 4.52 7.15 25.72
CA GLY A 331 5.16 8.47 25.55
C GLY A 331 5.29 8.87 24.08
N ALA A 332 6.39 9.54 23.74
CA ALA A 332 6.63 10.05 22.38
C ALA A 332 8.10 9.91 21.97
N LEU A 333 8.30 9.65 20.67
CA LEU A 333 9.61 9.73 20.01
C LEU A 333 9.70 11.07 19.29
N LEU A 334 10.66 11.90 19.69
CA LEU A 334 11.04 13.12 18.99
C LEU A 334 12.13 12.80 17.98
N VAL A 335 11.93 13.26 16.74
CA VAL A 335 12.82 13.00 15.61
C VAL A 335 13.50 14.31 15.22
N GLY A 336 14.83 14.32 15.27
CA GLY A 336 15.67 15.38 14.74
C GLY A 336 16.41 14.95 13.50
N SER A 337 17.22 15.86 12.96
CA SER A 337 17.99 15.57 11.73
C SER A 337 19.17 14.64 12.03
N ASN A 338 19.68 14.68 13.27
CA ASN A 338 20.88 13.96 13.69
C ASN A 338 20.67 13.01 14.88
N GLU A 339 19.49 13.05 15.51
CA GLU A 339 19.20 12.29 16.72
C GLU A 339 17.73 11.85 16.82
N LEU A 340 17.51 10.83 17.64
CA LEU A 340 16.19 10.36 18.06
C LEU A 340 16.12 10.44 19.59
N ILE A 341 15.05 11.00 20.14
CA ILE A 341 14.87 11.17 21.59
C ILE A 341 13.51 10.63 22.00
N HIS A 342 13.49 9.59 22.82
CA HIS A 342 12.28 9.12 23.49
C HIS A 342 12.05 9.95 24.76
N ILE A 343 10.82 10.42 24.95
CA ILE A 343 10.34 11.05 26.18
C ILE A 343 9.21 10.19 26.73
N ASP A 344 9.42 9.67 27.94
CA ASP A 344 8.40 8.91 28.66
C ASP A 344 7.30 9.82 29.25
N GLN A 345 6.25 9.22 29.80
CA GLN A 345 5.14 9.96 30.43
C GLN A 345 5.58 10.77 31.66
N GLY A 346 6.72 10.43 32.28
CA GLY A 346 7.30 11.14 33.41
C GLY A 346 8.26 12.28 33.01
N GLY A 347 8.51 12.47 31.72
CA GLY A 347 9.45 13.48 31.21
C GLY A 347 10.91 13.06 31.15
N LYS A 348 11.23 11.80 31.45
CA LYS A 348 12.59 11.27 31.29
C LYS A 348 12.89 11.13 29.81
N ALA A 349 14.01 11.72 29.39
CA ALA A 349 14.46 11.71 28.02
C ALA A 349 15.64 10.74 27.84
N ASN A 350 15.54 9.83 26.87
CA ASN A 350 16.64 8.97 26.44
C ASN A 350 16.83 9.14 24.94
N GLY A 351 18.03 9.45 24.48
CA GLY A 351 18.29 9.72 23.07
C GLY A 351 19.50 9.01 22.50
N VAL A 352 19.55 8.92 21.18
CA VAL A 352 20.66 8.35 20.41
C VAL A 352 21.05 9.28 19.26
N ALA A 353 22.35 9.52 19.11
CA ALA A 353 22.96 10.24 18.01
C ALA A 353 23.26 9.26 16.86
N VAL A 354 22.74 9.54 15.66
CA VAL A 354 22.88 8.63 14.51
C VAL A 354 23.95 9.06 13.50
N ASN A 355 24.59 10.21 13.73
CA ASN A 355 25.69 10.70 12.91
C ASN A 355 26.65 11.61 13.70
N MET A 356 27.78 11.96 13.08
CA MET A 356 28.82 12.81 13.66
C MET A 356 28.41 14.28 13.89
N PHE A 357 27.32 14.76 13.29
CA PHE A 357 26.86 16.14 13.43
C PHE A 357 26.09 16.37 14.74
N ALA A 358 25.46 15.33 15.30
CA ALA A 358 24.77 15.40 16.59
C ALA A 358 25.64 16.02 17.70
N ARG A 359 26.92 15.63 17.79
CA ARG A 359 27.87 16.16 18.79
C ARG A 359 28.20 17.64 18.58
N LYS A 360 28.02 18.15 17.35
CA LYS A 360 28.25 19.55 16.99
C LYS A 360 26.97 20.38 17.15
N SER A 361 25.81 19.80 16.84
CA SER A 361 24.50 20.46 16.92
C SER A 361 24.00 20.63 18.34
N THR A 362 24.19 19.63 19.20
CA THR A 362 23.58 19.60 20.52
C THR A 362 24.58 19.33 21.63
N SER A 363 24.27 19.78 22.84
CA SER A 363 24.92 19.41 24.10
C SER A 363 24.08 18.42 24.90
N PHE A 364 22.94 17.97 24.36
CA PHE A 364 22.05 17.03 24.99
C PHE A 364 22.72 15.66 25.18
N GLY A 365 22.43 14.98 26.29
CA GLY A 365 23.02 13.68 26.61
C GLY A 365 22.47 12.57 25.72
N LEU A 366 23.17 12.23 24.64
CA LEU A 366 22.80 11.20 23.68
C LEU A 366 23.74 9.99 23.75
N ALA A 367 23.20 8.78 23.60
CA ALA A 367 23.98 7.59 23.30
C ALA A 367 24.60 7.71 21.90
N ASP A 368 25.84 7.27 21.74
CA ASP A 368 26.57 7.47 20.49
C ASP A 368 26.43 6.27 19.55
N GLN A 369 25.80 6.49 18.39
CA GLN A 369 25.80 5.59 17.23
C GLN A 369 26.18 6.36 15.96
N ALA A 370 27.08 7.33 16.08
CA ALA A 370 27.48 8.22 14.99
C ALA A 370 28.09 7.50 13.78
N GLU A 371 28.61 6.30 13.99
CA GLU A 371 29.12 5.37 12.96
C GLU A 371 28.07 4.91 11.94
N LEU A 372 26.77 5.07 12.26
CA LEU A 372 25.71 4.80 11.30
C LEU A 372 25.70 5.83 10.16
N GLU A 373 26.21 7.05 10.36
CA GLU A 373 26.21 8.12 9.35
C GLU A 373 24.84 8.36 8.69
N MET A 374 23.76 8.19 9.46
CA MET A 374 22.40 8.35 8.95
C MET A 374 21.98 9.82 8.96
N ARG A 375 21.14 10.20 7.99
CA ARG A 375 20.49 11.51 7.94
C ARG A 375 19.00 11.31 8.05
N LEU A 376 18.42 11.81 9.14
CA LEU A 376 17.00 11.63 9.44
C LEU A 376 16.13 12.73 8.82
N GLU A 377 16.74 13.70 8.13
CA GLU A 377 16.00 14.71 7.37
C GLU A 377 15.03 14.05 6.37
N GLY A 378 13.75 14.40 6.47
CA GLY A 378 12.71 13.83 5.59
C GLY A 378 12.49 12.32 5.73
N CYS A 379 12.89 11.71 6.84
CA CYS A 379 12.58 10.30 7.10
C CYS A 379 11.10 10.12 7.49
N THR A 380 10.62 8.91 7.28
CA THR A 380 9.30 8.47 7.74
C THR A 380 9.47 7.27 8.66
N ILE A 381 8.72 7.25 9.76
CA ILE A 381 8.82 6.21 10.80
C ILE A 381 7.44 5.60 11.02
N GLU A 382 7.35 4.28 11.03
CA GLU A 382 6.11 3.55 11.29
C GLU A 382 6.40 2.34 12.19
N GLN A 383 5.39 1.89 12.95
CA GLN A 383 5.51 0.70 13.79
C GLN A 383 5.72 -0.56 12.92
N LEU A 384 6.80 -1.30 13.18
CA LEU A 384 7.09 -2.58 12.52
C LEU A 384 6.52 -3.76 13.30
N SER A 385 6.74 -3.78 14.62
CA SER A 385 6.21 -4.81 15.51
C SER A 385 5.82 -4.21 16.85
N ILE A 386 4.52 -4.25 17.18
CA ILE A 386 4.01 -3.74 18.47
C ILE A 386 4.59 -4.55 19.63
N GLN A 387 4.63 -5.89 19.49
CA GLN A 387 5.11 -6.80 20.53
C GLN A 387 6.56 -6.53 20.94
N ASN A 388 7.43 -6.25 19.96
CA ASN A 388 8.84 -5.97 20.21
C ASN A 388 9.13 -4.48 20.42
N GLY A 389 8.14 -3.61 20.20
CA GLY A 389 8.35 -2.17 20.15
C GLY A 389 9.25 -1.71 18.99
N GLU A 390 9.50 -2.55 17.98
CA GLU A 390 10.38 -2.21 16.87
C GLU A 390 9.68 -1.29 15.88
N MET A 391 10.38 -0.27 15.40
CA MET A 391 9.91 0.68 14.39
C MET A 391 10.79 0.64 13.16
N LEU A 392 10.17 0.82 11.99
CA LEU A 392 10.86 0.94 10.71
C LEU A 392 11.09 2.41 10.41
N ILE A 393 12.33 2.76 10.07
CA ILE A 393 12.74 4.07 9.59
C ILE A 393 13.07 3.92 8.11
N ILE A 394 12.41 4.70 7.26
CA ILE A 394 12.76 4.84 5.84
C ILE A 394 13.43 6.21 5.68
N LEU A 395 14.70 6.21 5.30
CA LEU A 395 15.45 7.45 5.08
C LEU A 395 15.00 8.14 3.79
N HIS A 396 15.33 9.42 3.62
CA HIS A 396 15.05 10.17 2.38
C HIS A 396 15.69 9.55 1.12
N THR A 397 16.70 8.67 1.31
CA THR A 397 17.35 7.89 0.24
C THR A 397 16.59 6.62 -0.13
N GLY A 398 15.62 6.18 0.68
CA GLY A 398 14.92 4.89 0.55
C GLY A 398 15.57 3.76 1.36
N GLU A 399 16.71 4.01 2.01
CA GLU A 399 17.37 3.02 2.88
C GLU A 399 16.53 2.72 4.13
N LEU A 400 16.47 1.45 4.51
CA LEU A 400 15.72 0.96 5.65
C LEU A 400 16.61 0.81 6.89
N SER A 401 16.10 1.25 8.03
CA SER A 401 16.72 1.05 9.35
C SER A 401 15.66 0.68 10.38
N ILE A 402 16.05 -0.03 11.42
CA ILE A 402 15.17 -0.49 12.49
C ILE A 402 15.57 0.19 13.79
N LEU A 403 14.60 0.80 14.46
CA LEU A 403 14.72 1.35 15.80
C LEU A 403 14.16 0.34 16.80
N SER A 404 14.93 0.07 17.85
CA SER A 404 14.54 -0.80 18.97
C SER A 404 14.70 -0.05 20.28
N PHE A 405 13.75 -0.27 21.20
CA PHE A 405 13.75 0.32 22.53
C PHE A 405 14.30 -0.70 23.54
N LYS A 406 15.27 -0.27 24.35
CA LYS A 406 15.77 -1.08 25.47
C LYS A 406 14.87 -0.80 26.67
N MET A 407 14.06 -1.79 27.04
CA MET A 407 13.15 -1.70 28.19
C MET A 407 13.88 -2.10 29.47
N ASP A 408 13.70 -1.33 30.54
CA ASP A 408 14.05 -1.66 31.92
C ASP A 408 12.77 -1.61 32.77
N GLY A 409 12.21 -2.79 33.02
CA GLY A 409 10.87 -2.95 33.57
C GLY A 409 9.80 -2.30 32.69
N ARG A 410 9.13 -1.28 33.22
CA ARG A 410 8.10 -0.48 32.51
C ARG A 410 8.64 0.79 31.85
N SER A 411 9.93 1.08 31.99
CA SER A 411 10.54 2.31 31.50
C SER A 411 11.54 2.03 30.38
N VAL A 412 11.72 2.98 29.47
CA VAL A 412 12.78 2.89 28.47
C VAL A 412 14.10 3.32 29.11
N SER A 413 15.11 2.47 29.01
CA SER A 413 16.48 2.74 29.46
C SER A 413 17.40 3.24 28.34
N GLY A 414 17.05 2.98 27.08
CA GLY A 414 17.81 3.47 25.93
C GLY A 414 17.20 3.11 24.58
N LEU A 415 17.82 3.65 23.53
CA LEU A 415 17.44 3.43 22.13
C LEU A 415 18.61 2.76 21.40
N SER A 416 18.30 1.97 20.38
CA SER A 416 19.29 1.41 19.47
C SER A 416 18.74 1.41 18.05
N VAL A 417 19.53 1.94 17.11
CA VAL A 417 19.23 1.92 15.68
C VAL A 417 20.17 0.95 14.99
N ARG A 418 19.65 0.21 14.01
CA ARG A 418 20.45 -0.64 13.12
C ARG A 418 20.01 -0.47 11.67
N ARG A 419 20.96 -0.47 10.73
CA ARG A 419 20.65 -0.53 9.30
C ARG A 419 20.22 -1.93 8.91
N VAL A 420 19.30 -2.03 7.96
CA VAL A 420 18.96 -3.29 7.30
C VAL A 420 19.98 -3.54 6.20
N SER A 421 20.54 -4.76 6.12
CA SER A 421 21.51 -5.08 5.07
C SER A 421 20.87 -5.09 3.69
N THR A 422 21.65 -4.78 2.66
CA THR A 422 21.19 -4.81 1.25
C THR A 422 20.66 -6.19 0.86
N GLU A 423 21.30 -7.27 1.33
CA GLU A 423 20.87 -8.66 1.14
C GLU A 423 19.49 -8.96 1.75
N SER A 424 19.14 -8.25 2.82
CA SER A 424 17.84 -8.40 3.51
C SER A 424 16.82 -7.35 3.03
N GLY A 425 17.09 -6.70 1.90
CA GLY A 425 16.17 -5.73 1.30
C GLY A 425 16.29 -4.31 1.85
N GLY A 426 17.41 -3.95 2.49
CA GLY A 426 17.61 -2.61 3.07
C GLY A 426 17.60 -1.45 2.08
N SER A 427 17.70 -1.71 0.77
CA SER A 427 17.70 -0.69 -0.29
C SER A 427 16.70 -1.02 -1.41
N VAL A 428 15.60 -1.72 -1.10
CA VAL A 428 14.59 -2.09 -2.10
C VAL A 428 13.77 -0.89 -2.58
N ILE A 429 13.68 0.16 -1.77
CA ILE A 429 12.92 1.37 -2.09
C ILE A 429 13.87 2.38 -2.76
N PRO A 430 13.56 2.89 -3.96
CA PRO A 430 14.50 3.71 -4.73
C PRO A 430 14.66 5.15 -4.21
N THR A 431 13.69 5.64 -3.41
CA THR A 431 13.67 7.00 -2.87
C THR A 431 13.03 7.01 -1.48
N GLY A 432 13.14 8.13 -0.76
CA GLY A 432 12.38 8.35 0.47
C GLY A 432 10.88 8.21 0.30
N ALA A 433 10.21 7.78 1.37
CA ALA A 433 8.77 7.71 1.46
C ALA A 433 8.21 9.06 1.91
N THR A 434 6.97 9.33 1.51
CA THR A 434 6.21 10.52 1.92
C THR A 434 5.18 10.17 2.99
N THR A 435 4.65 8.96 2.93
CA THR A 435 3.65 8.42 3.84
C THR A 435 3.85 6.92 3.97
N ILE A 436 3.53 6.38 5.14
CA ILE A 436 3.51 4.93 5.39
C ILE A 436 2.17 4.60 6.03
N SER A 437 1.61 3.43 5.70
CA SER A 437 0.41 2.93 6.39
C SER A 437 0.47 1.42 6.55
N SER A 438 0.13 0.94 7.74
CA SER A 438 0.09 -0.50 8.00
C SER A 438 -1.08 -1.18 7.28
N LEU A 439 -0.79 -2.22 6.51
CA LEU A 439 -1.80 -3.01 5.78
C LEU A 439 -2.15 -4.32 6.49
N GLY A 440 -1.29 -4.77 7.39
CA GLY A 440 -1.39 -6.05 8.07
C GLY A 440 -0.10 -6.38 8.83
N PRO A 441 -0.02 -7.55 9.47
CA PRO A 441 1.07 -7.88 10.38
C PRO A 441 2.46 -7.91 9.73
N ASN A 442 2.55 -8.22 8.44
CA ASN A 442 3.81 -8.38 7.70
C ASN A 442 3.86 -7.54 6.40
N SER A 443 3.07 -6.46 6.33
CA SER A 443 3.08 -5.58 5.15
C SER A 443 2.69 -4.15 5.46
N LEU A 444 3.40 -3.21 4.86
CA LEU A 444 3.16 -1.77 4.91
C LEU A 444 2.99 -1.24 3.48
N PHE A 445 2.11 -0.27 3.31
CA PHE A 445 2.10 0.57 2.12
C PHE A 445 3.08 1.72 2.31
N VAL A 446 3.92 1.96 1.30
CA VAL A 446 4.89 3.04 1.26
C VAL A 446 4.54 3.96 0.08
N GLY A 447 3.97 5.11 0.40
CA GLY A 447 3.61 6.13 -0.59
C GLY A 447 4.79 7.02 -0.94
N SER A 448 4.93 7.35 -2.23
CA SER A 448 5.97 8.25 -2.72
C SER A 448 5.38 9.29 -3.69
N GLU A 449 5.86 10.53 -3.57
CA GLU A 449 5.63 11.59 -4.54
C GLU A 449 6.66 11.58 -5.68
N CYS A 450 7.80 10.94 -5.48
CA CYS A 450 8.98 11.00 -6.36
C CYS A 450 9.31 9.70 -7.10
N ALA A 451 8.56 8.63 -6.84
CA ALA A 451 8.72 7.32 -7.43
C ALA A 451 7.38 6.57 -7.38
N ASP A 452 7.38 5.33 -7.87
CA ASP A 452 6.27 4.41 -7.67
C ASP A 452 6.04 4.15 -6.17
N SER A 453 4.77 4.10 -5.78
CA SER A 453 4.41 3.72 -4.40
C SER A 453 4.37 2.20 -4.29
N VAL A 454 4.84 1.62 -3.20
CA VAL A 454 5.05 0.17 -3.11
C VAL A 454 4.36 -0.43 -1.89
N VAL A 455 3.97 -1.70 -1.99
CA VAL A 455 3.65 -2.53 -0.83
C VAL A 455 4.91 -3.25 -0.41
N LEU A 456 5.44 -2.87 0.74
CA LEU A 456 6.60 -3.49 1.36
C LEU A 456 6.13 -4.63 2.27
N GLY A 457 6.53 -5.85 1.97
CA GLY A 457 6.33 -6.98 2.86
C GLY A 457 7.62 -7.49 3.44
N TRP A 458 7.53 -8.24 4.54
CA TRP A 458 8.70 -8.90 5.12
C TRP A 458 8.40 -10.28 5.66
N SER A 459 9.45 -11.10 5.71
CA SER A 459 9.48 -12.36 6.45
C SER A 459 10.60 -12.33 7.48
N ARG A 460 10.54 -13.20 8.48
CA ARG A 460 11.63 -13.39 9.44
C ARG A 460 12.41 -14.63 9.04
N LYS A 461 13.75 -14.54 9.00
CA LYS A 461 14.60 -15.73 8.88
C LYS A 461 14.46 -16.55 10.16
N SER A 462 13.71 -17.65 10.13
CA SER A 462 13.75 -18.62 11.21
C SER A 462 15.09 -19.33 11.16
N GLY A 463 15.99 -19.01 12.09
CA GLY A 463 17.23 -19.75 12.30
C GLY A 463 16.94 -21.13 12.88
N GLN A 464 16.32 -22.02 12.12
CA GLN A 464 16.32 -23.43 12.48
C GLN A 464 17.70 -24.02 12.16
N LEU A 465 18.59 -23.97 13.15
CA LEU A 465 19.63 -24.97 13.26
C LEU A 465 18.93 -26.31 13.44
N THR A 466 18.65 -27.01 12.33
CA THR A 466 18.20 -28.40 12.37
C THR A 466 19.30 -29.21 13.06
N ARG A 467 19.14 -29.41 14.37
CA ARG A 467 19.97 -30.30 15.16
C ARG A 467 19.66 -31.71 14.64
N ARG A 468 20.42 -32.16 13.64
CA ARG A 468 20.34 -33.54 13.11
C ARG A 468 20.52 -34.51 14.28
N LYS A 469 19.42 -35.06 14.79
CA LYS A 469 19.47 -36.30 15.56
C LYS A 469 19.89 -37.40 14.59
N PRO A 470 20.94 -38.19 14.85
CA PRO A 470 21.23 -39.36 14.04
C PRO A 470 20.15 -40.40 14.37
N ARG A 471 19.22 -40.64 13.45
CA ARG A 471 18.24 -41.71 13.58
C ARG A 471 18.67 -42.86 12.68
N LEU A 472 18.94 -43.99 13.32
CA LEU A 472 19.30 -45.26 12.71
C LEU A 472 18.19 -45.76 11.76
N ASP A 473 18.63 -46.38 10.67
CA ASP A 473 17.83 -47.06 9.65
C ASP A 473 16.96 -48.17 10.24
N LEU A 474 15.66 -48.17 9.91
CA LEU A 474 14.84 -49.38 9.81
C LEU A 474 13.90 -49.26 8.60
N PRO A 475 13.57 -50.37 7.92
CA PRO A 475 12.98 -50.35 6.58
C PRO A 475 11.44 -50.31 6.58
N ASP A 476 10.96 -49.90 5.40
CA ASP A 476 9.59 -49.72 4.92
C ASP A 476 8.48 -50.66 5.39
N GLY A 477 7.30 -50.06 5.49
CA GLY A 477 6.03 -50.71 5.14
C GLY A 477 4.90 -50.40 6.11
N LEU A 478 4.00 -49.49 5.72
CA LEU A 478 2.52 -49.65 5.67
C LEU A 478 1.81 -48.28 5.68
N ASP A 479 0.90 -48.11 4.73
CA ASP A 479 -0.15 -47.08 4.67
C ASP A 479 -0.87 -46.92 6.01
N ASP A 480 -1.15 -45.69 6.43
CA ASP A 480 -2.55 -45.29 6.55
C ASP A 480 -2.79 -43.78 6.56
N THR A 481 -3.88 -43.47 5.90
CA THR A 481 -4.58 -42.24 5.63
C THR A 481 -5.26 -41.59 6.86
N PHE A 482 -5.52 -40.28 6.78
CA PHE A 482 -6.45 -39.46 7.58
C PHE A 482 -6.20 -39.35 9.10
N LEU A 483 -6.04 -38.13 9.61
CA LEU A 483 -6.82 -37.60 10.74
C LEU A 483 -6.61 -36.07 10.85
N ASP A 484 -7.73 -35.40 11.06
CA ASP A 484 -7.98 -33.95 11.00
C ASP A 484 -7.32 -33.13 12.12
N GLU A 485 -7.24 -31.82 11.84
CA GLU A 485 -7.13 -30.73 12.80
C GLU A 485 -8.30 -30.79 13.81
N GLU A 486 -7.99 -30.88 15.10
CA GLU A 486 -8.61 -30.14 16.21
C GLU A 486 -7.97 -30.57 17.55
N ASP A 487 -7.87 -29.61 18.47
CA ASP A 487 -7.54 -29.73 19.90
C ASP A 487 -6.13 -30.15 20.35
N LEU A 488 -5.32 -29.15 20.73
CA LEU A 488 -4.46 -29.22 21.91
C LEU A 488 -4.39 -27.85 22.61
N GLU A 489 -5.44 -27.51 23.36
CA GLU A 489 -5.29 -26.74 24.60
C GLU A 489 -5.00 -27.74 25.72
N ASP A 490 -3.82 -27.66 26.33
CA ASP A 490 -3.64 -27.47 27.78
C ASP A 490 -2.19 -27.72 28.22
N ASP A 491 -1.75 -26.86 29.13
CA ASP A 491 -0.79 -27.05 30.22
C ASP A 491 0.46 -27.93 29.99
N ASP A 492 1.63 -27.27 30.03
CA ASP A 492 2.69 -27.79 30.88
C ASP A 492 3.41 -26.66 31.63
N ALA A 493 3.44 -26.87 32.94
CA ALA A 493 3.76 -25.97 34.02
C ALA A 493 5.27 -25.65 34.15
N ASP A 494 5.51 -24.48 34.76
CA ASP A 494 6.50 -24.23 35.81
C ASP A 494 7.50 -25.37 36.10
N ASP A 495 8.73 -25.28 35.56
CA ASP A 495 9.90 -25.83 36.24
C ASP A 495 11.20 -25.19 35.70
N ASP A 496 11.78 -24.28 36.49
CA ASP A 496 13.24 -24.16 36.66
C ASP A 496 13.55 -22.95 37.57
N LEU A 497 13.15 -23.10 38.84
CA LEU A 497 13.65 -22.29 39.94
C LEU A 497 14.58 -23.18 40.78
N TYR A 498 15.79 -22.66 41.03
CA TYR A 498 16.89 -23.15 41.89
C TYR A 498 18.06 -23.89 41.22
N GLY A 499 19.12 -23.13 40.96
CA GLY A 499 20.49 -23.62 40.86
C GLY A 499 21.51 -22.54 41.22
N ASN A 500 21.82 -22.39 42.51
CA ASN A 500 22.92 -21.54 43.00
C ASN A 500 24.17 -22.39 43.30
N GLY A 501 25.34 -21.97 42.79
CA GLY A 501 26.65 -22.50 43.21
C GLY A 501 27.82 -21.94 42.39
N PRO A 502 28.89 -21.37 42.99
CA PRO A 502 29.85 -20.49 42.31
C PRO A 502 31.09 -21.22 41.77
N SER A 503 31.69 -20.71 40.69
CA SER A 503 33.13 -20.85 40.43
C SER A 503 33.68 -19.83 39.40
N THR A 504 34.47 -18.90 39.95
CA THR A 504 35.80 -18.41 39.51
C THR A 504 36.12 -18.13 38.03
N THR A 505 36.30 -16.83 37.77
CA THR A 505 37.11 -16.11 36.76
C THR A 505 38.11 -16.88 35.88
N GLN A 506 38.07 -16.62 34.56
CA GLN A 506 39.26 -16.24 33.76
C GLN A 506 38.93 -15.57 32.40
N ALA A 507 39.53 -14.39 32.22
CA ALA A 507 40.08 -13.76 31.01
C ALA A 507 39.20 -13.37 29.80
N ALA A 508 38.87 -12.07 29.76
CA ALA A 508 38.94 -11.12 28.66
C ALA A 508 39.04 -11.62 27.20
N ALA A 509 37.92 -11.53 26.49
CA ALA A 509 37.83 -11.16 25.09
C ALA A 509 36.73 -10.09 24.95
N ALA A 510 36.93 -9.13 24.06
CA ALA A 510 36.14 -7.90 23.90
C ALA A 510 34.61 -8.16 23.84
N PRO A 511 33.77 -7.30 24.45
CA PRO A 511 32.33 -7.41 24.30
C PRO A 511 31.95 -6.90 22.91
N ILE A 512 31.76 -7.83 21.97
CA ILE A 512 30.85 -7.58 20.85
C ILE A 512 29.46 -7.65 21.47
N ASP A 513 28.81 -6.51 21.53
CA ASP A 513 27.49 -6.29 22.13
C ASP A 513 26.42 -7.05 21.31
N THR A 514 26.32 -8.36 21.48
CA THR A 514 25.33 -9.25 20.85
C THR A 514 24.01 -9.27 21.63
N SER A 515 23.67 -8.18 22.32
CA SER A 515 22.40 -8.01 23.03
C SER A 515 21.27 -7.45 22.15
N ILE A 516 21.26 -7.76 20.85
CA ILE A 516 20.21 -7.33 19.92
C ILE A 516 19.32 -8.53 19.57
N THR A 517 18.18 -8.57 20.26
CA THR A 517 16.90 -9.24 19.96
C THR A 517 16.90 -10.73 19.58
N LYS A 518 16.20 -11.52 20.41
CA LYS A 518 15.77 -12.92 20.17
C LYS A 518 14.84 -13.11 18.93
N ALA A 519 14.60 -12.06 18.13
CA ALA A 519 13.77 -12.11 16.92
C ALA A 519 14.70 -12.08 15.69
N GLY A 520 14.63 -13.12 14.85
CA GLY A 520 15.47 -13.26 13.65
C GLY A 520 15.38 -12.07 12.69
N ASP A 521 16.40 -11.90 11.84
CA ASP A 521 16.48 -10.78 10.91
C ASP A 521 15.31 -10.76 9.91
N TYR A 522 14.76 -9.55 9.72
CA TYR A 522 13.73 -9.25 8.74
C TYR A 522 14.32 -9.25 7.33
N VAL A 523 13.61 -9.86 6.39
CA VAL A 523 13.91 -9.80 4.95
C VAL A 523 12.78 -9.06 4.27
N PHE A 524 13.07 -7.90 3.72
CA PHE A 524 12.11 -7.03 3.07
C PHE A 524 12.04 -7.29 1.56
N GLN A 525 10.83 -7.28 1.01
CA GLN A 525 10.57 -7.49 -0.41
C GLN A 525 9.38 -6.64 -0.88
N ILE A 526 9.39 -6.25 -2.15
CA ILE A 526 8.26 -5.56 -2.77
C ILE A 526 7.19 -6.60 -3.16
N HIS A 527 6.00 -6.46 -2.58
CA HIS A 527 4.84 -7.30 -2.89
C HIS A 527 4.05 -6.77 -4.10
N ASP A 528 3.89 -5.45 -4.16
CA ASP A 528 3.12 -4.77 -5.21
C ASP A 528 3.63 -3.33 -5.44
N SER A 529 3.26 -2.74 -6.58
CA SER A 529 3.66 -1.38 -6.96
C SER A 529 2.54 -0.63 -7.64
N LEU A 530 2.31 0.60 -7.22
CA LEU A 530 1.40 1.57 -7.83
C LEU A 530 2.24 2.57 -8.63
N VAL A 531 2.12 2.48 -9.95
CA VAL A 531 2.89 3.29 -10.91
C VAL A 531 2.61 4.78 -10.73
N SER A 532 3.66 5.60 -10.80
CA SER A 532 3.60 7.05 -10.73
C SER A 532 4.35 7.71 -11.88
N ILE A 533 3.72 8.72 -12.49
CA ILE A 533 4.36 9.62 -13.46
C ILE A 533 4.81 10.95 -12.82
N ALA A 534 4.88 11.01 -11.49
CA ALA A 534 5.17 12.23 -10.74
C ALA A 534 6.55 12.19 -10.05
N PRO A 535 7.20 13.36 -9.81
CA PRO A 535 6.87 14.64 -10.41
C PRO A 535 7.20 14.65 -11.90
N VAL A 536 6.39 15.34 -12.70
CA VAL A 536 6.71 15.63 -14.09
C VAL A 536 7.72 16.79 -14.11
N ILE A 537 8.93 16.54 -14.59
CA ILE A 537 10.00 17.54 -14.68
C ILE A 537 9.91 18.29 -16.01
N ASP A 538 9.80 17.55 -17.11
CA ASP A 538 9.74 18.10 -18.46
C ASP A 538 9.00 17.13 -19.40
N THR A 539 8.41 17.68 -20.46
CA THR A 539 7.59 16.93 -21.41
C THR A 539 7.91 17.34 -22.84
N THR A 540 8.06 16.36 -23.73
CA THR A 540 8.29 16.58 -25.16
C THR A 540 7.50 15.61 -26.02
N LEU A 541 7.30 15.95 -27.28
CA LEU A 541 6.69 15.06 -28.28
C LEU A 541 7.80 14.45 -29.13
N GLY A 542 7.79 13.13 -29.24
CA GLY A 542 8.80 12.37 -29.99
C GLY A 542 8.17 11.41 -30.98
N LYS A 543 8.94 11.03 -32.01
CA LYS A 543 8.65 9.86 -32.84
C LYS A 543 9.51 8.70 -32.33
N SER A 544 9.00 7.47 -32.42
CA SER A 544 9.81 6.29 -32.13
C SER A 544 11.09 6.28 -33.01
N ALA A 545 12.25 6.15 -32.36
CA ALA A 545 13.55 6.18 -33.03
C ALA A 545 13.79 4.95 -33.92
N PHE A 546 13.11 3.84 -33.61
CA PHE A 546 13.18 2.59 -34.35
C PHE A 546 11.81 2.33 -34.99
N PRO A 547 11.54 2.89 -36.18
CA PRO A 547 10.37 2.48 -36.92
C PRO A 547 10.48 0.97 -37.19
N PRO A 548 9.39 0.21 -37.01
CA PRO A 548 9.40 -1.22 -37.31
C PRO A 548 9.89 -1.49 -38.74
N ASP A 549 10.63 -2.57 -38.95
CA ASP A 549 11.15 -2.99 -40.26
C ASP A 549 10.12 -3.83 -41.04
N GLY A 550 10.15 -3.74 -42.37
CA GLY A 550 9.41 -4.62 -43.28
C GLY A 550 7.92 -4.79 -42.95
N ASP A 551 7.55 -6.02 -42.56
CA ASP A 551 6.17 -6.42 -42.27
C ASP A 551 5.59 -5.74 -41.03
N GLU A 552 6.40 -5.47 -39.98
CA GLU A 552 5.90 -4.76 -38.79
C GLU A 552 5.50 -3.32 -39.13
N ARG A 553 6.16 -2.68 -40.11
CA ARG A 553 5.79 -1.34 -40.59
C ARG A 553 4.44 -1.34 -41.28
N ARG A 554 4.26 -2.27 -42.22
CA ARG A 554 2.99 -2.44 -42.94
C ARG A 554 1.84 -2.80 -42.00
N ASN A 555 2.14 -3.57 -40.94
CA ASN A 555 1.17 -3.97 -39.94
C ASN A 555 0.80 -2.84 -38.96
N SER A 556 1.71 -1.89 -38.71
CA SER A 556 1.50 -0.77 -37.78
C SER A 556 0.96 0.50 -38.43
N GLU A 557 1.05 0.63 -39.75
CA GLU A 557 0.57 1.80 -40.50
C GLU A 557 -0.94 2.03 -40.31
N GLY A 558 -1.30 3.24 -39.88
CA GLY A 558 -2.69 3.64 -39.59
C GLY A 558 -3.27 3.07 -38.29
N VAL A 559 -2.52 2.22 -37.58
CA VAL A 559 -2.93 1.59 -36.30
C VAL A 559 -2.26 2.25 -35.11
N ARG A 560 -0.97 2.61 -35.23
CA ARG A 560 -0.21 3.30 -34.18
C ARG A 560 -0.17 4.81 -34.41
N SER A 561 0.01 5.56 -33.32
CA SER A 561 0.24 7.00 -33.39
C SER A 561 1.60 7.31 -33.99
N ASP A 562 1.70 8.37 -34.78
CA ASP A 562 2.99 8.86 -35.31
C ASP A 562 3.84 9.56 -34.24
N LEU A 563 3.21 10.03 -33.16
CA LEU A 563 3.84 10.79 -32.09
C LEU A 563 3.48 10.20 -30.73
N ASP A 564 4.47 10.15 -29.86
CA ASP A 564 4.36 9.77 -28.45
C ASP A 564 4.69 10.97 -27.57
N LEU A 565 4.01 11.09 -26.42
CA LEU A 565 4.32 12.08 -25.40
C LEU A 565 5.35 11.47 -24.45
N VAL A 566 6.56 12.00 -24.42
CA VAL A 566 7.64 11.52 -23.55
C VAL A 566 7.83 12.52 -22.42
N THR A 567 7.81 12.03 -21.19
CA THR A 567 7.89 12.85 -19.99
C THR A 567 9.02 12.36 -19.11
N ALA A 568 9.88 13.28 -18.64
CA ALA A 568 10.85 13.00 -17.60
C ALA A 568 10.14 13.05 -16.24
N VAL A 569 10.14 11.92 -15.53
CA VAL A 569 9.39 11.73 -14.28
C VAL A 569 10.30 11.27 -13.15
N GLY A 570 9.84 11.45 -11.91
CA GLY A 570 10.53 10.97 -10.73
C GLY A 570 11.71 11.84 -10.31
N LYS A 571 12.40 11.46 -9.23
CA LYS A 571 13.59 12.18 -8.73
C LYS A 571 14.61 11.21 -8.14
N GLY A 572 15.90 11.50 -8.32
CA GLY A 572 16.98 10.70 -7.73
C GLY A 572 16.94 9.26 -8.23
N GLY A 573 16.96 8.29 -7.30
CA GLY A 573 16.89 6.86 -7.62
C GLY A 573 15.57 6.40 -8.25
N GLY A 574 14.50 7.21 -8.16
CA GLY A 574 13.20 6.95 -8.77
C GLY A 574 12.98 7.64 -10.12
N GLY A 575 14.02 8.27 -10.69
CA GLY A 575 13.92 8.96 -11.98
C GLY A 575 13.70 7.99 -13.15
N ALA A 576 12.72 8.29 -14.01
CA ALA A 576 12.38 7.49 -15.18
C ALA A 576 11.89 8.36 -16.35
N LEU A 577 11.73 7.74 -17.54
CA LEU A 577 11.05 8.34 -18.68
C LEU A 577 9.70 7.64 -18.87
N ALA A 578 8.61 8.40 -18.79
CA ALA A 578 7.27 7.91 -19.05
C ALA A 578 6.87 8.21 -20.50
N VAL A 579 6.51 7.17 -21.25
CA VAL A 579 5.92 7.31 -22.58
C VAL A 579 4.40 7.20 -22.43
N ILE A 580 3.69 8.29 -22.71
CA ILE A 580 2.25 8.40 -22.53
C ILE A 580 1.57 8.39 -23.90
N ASN A 581 0.65 7.46 -24.07
CA ASN A 581 -0.15 7.34 -25.28
C ASN A 581 -1.63 7.57 -24.96
N LYS A 582 -2.27 8.46 -25.73
CA LYS A 582 -3.71 8.72 -25.60
C LYS A 582 -4.55 7.48 -25.94
N ASN A 583 -4.11 6.70 -26.93
CA ASN A 583 -4.80 5.52 -27.42
C ASN A 583 -3.94 4.28 -27.18
N ILE A 584 -4.60 3.12 -27.04
CA ILE A 584 -3.92 1.82 -26.98
C ILE A 584 -3.11 1.63 -28.27
N GLN A 585 -1.83 1.30 -28.13
CA GLN A 585 -0.97 0.97 -29.26
C GLN A 585 -0.80 -0.55 -29.37
N PRO A 586 -1.64 -1.25 -30.17
CA PRO A 586 -1.54 -2.70 -30.28
C PRO A 586 -0.23 -3.12 -30.98
N LYS A 587 0.27 -4.30 -30.62
CA LYS A 587 1.30 -5.01 -31.39
C LYS A 587 0.62 -5.91 -32.42
N VAL A 588 0.61 -5.48 -33.68
CA VAL A 588 0.00 -6.23 -34.77
C VAL A 588 0.93 -7.36 -35.20
N ILE A 589 0.58 -8.59 -34.84
CA ILE A 589 1.36 -9.81 -35.15
C ILE A 589 1.22 -10.17 -36.64
N GLY A 590 0.03 -9.98 -37.22
CA GLY A 590 -0.24 -10.26 -38.63
C GLY A 590 -1.42 -9.46 -39.16
N ARG A 591 -1.46 -9.24 -40.47
CA ARG A 591 -2.50 -8.49 -41.17
C ARG A 591 -3.06 -9.34 -42.31
N PHE A 592 -4.37 -9.61 -42.24
CA PHE A 592 -5.11 -10.38 -43.25
C PHE A 592 -6.27 -9.53 -43.76
N GLU A 593 -6.47 -9.49 -45.07
CA GLU A 593 -7.53 -8.68 -45.70
C GLU A 593 -8.71 -9.56 -46.08
N PHE A 594 -9.86 -9.34 -45.41
CA PHE A 594 -11.14 -9.98 -45.72
C PHE A 594 -12.15 -8.91 -46.15
N PRO A 595 -12.10 -8.40 -47.39
CA PRO A 595 -12.93 -7.27 -47.84
C PRO A 595 -14.43 -7.59 -47.81
N GLU A 596 -14.79 -8.86 -47.89
CA GLU A 596 -16.18 -9.34 -47.90
C GLU A 596 -16.73 -9.58 -46.48
N ALA A 597 -15.87 -9.57 -45.45
CA ALA A 597 -16.26 -9.91 -44.09
C ALA A 597 -17.18 -8.84 -43.48
N ARG A 598 -18.29 -9.31 -42.89
CA ARG A 598 -19.27 -8.52 -42.16
C ARG A 598 -19.27 -8.82 -40.66
N GLY A 599 -18.74 -9.98 -40.26
CA GLY A 599 -18.57 -10.38 -38.86
C GLY A 599 -17.50 -11.45 -38.72
N ILE A 600 -16.79 -11.46 -37.58
CA ILE A 600 -15.70 -12.39 -37.28
C ILE A 600 -15.87 -12.86 -35.83
N TRP A 601 -15.81 -14.17 -35.61
CA TRP A 601 -15.83 -14.81 -34.29
C TRP A 601 -14.67 -15.79 -34.18
N THR A 602 -13.90 -15.70 -33.09
CA THR A 602 -12.86 -16.69 -32.77
C THR A 602 -13.38 -17.64 -31.70
N LEU A 603 -13.03 -18.93 -31.83
CA LEU A 603 -13.62 -20.00 -31.05
C LEU A 603 -12.54 -21.00 -30.62
N SER A 604 -12.64 -21.43 -29.37
CA SER A 604 -11.93 -22.60 -28.85
C SER A 604 -12.91 -23.74 -28.57
N ALA A 605 -12.72 -24.86 -29.25
CA ALA A 605 -13.53 -26.06 -29.04
C ALA A 605 -12.66 -27.27 -28.73
N LYS A 606 -13.07 -28.06 -27.74
CA LYS A 606 -12.43 -29.32 -27.35
C LYS A 606 -12.77 -30.36 -28.40
N ARG A 607 -11.76 -31.10 -28.88
CA ARG A 607 -12.02 -32.24 -29.76
C ARG A 607 -12.78 -33.32 -28.96
N PRO A 608 -13.87 -33.87 -29.48
CA PRO A 608 -14.60 -34.94 -28.81
C PRO A 608 -13.68 -36.15 -28.64
N ALA A 609 -13.57 -36.66 -27.41
CA ALA A 609 -12.84 -37.90 -27.13
C ALA A 609 -13.59 -39.07 -27.79
N ILE A 610 -12.93 -39.77 -28.71
CA ILE A 610 -13.49 -40.95 -29.37
C ILE A 610 -13.64 -42.05 -28.31
N LYS A 611 -14.89 -42.39 -27.95
CA LYS A 611 -15.18 -43.53 -27.08
C LYS A 611 -14.82 -44.82 -27.80
N GLY A 612 -13.72 -45.46 -27.43
CA GLY A 612 -13.39 -46.82 -27.86
C GLY A 612 -11.92 -47.13 -28.17
N LEU A 613 -11.03 -46.14 -28.22
CA LEU A 613 -9.58 -46.40 -28.35
C LEU A 613 -8.86 -45.93 -27.09
N GLN A 614 -8.15 -46.85 -26.42
CA GLN A 614 -7.16 -46.50 -25.41
C GLN A 614 -6.18 -45.50 -26.03
N VAL A 615 -5.97 -44.38 -25.34
CA VAL A 615 -5.01 -43.34 -25.68
C VAL A 615 -3.61 -43.95 -25.59
N THR A 616 -3.15 -44.55 -26.68
CA THR A 616 -1.72 -44.71 -26.90
C THR A 616 -1.25 -43.33 -27.31
N LYS A 617 -0.41 -42.70 -26.47
CA LYS A 617 0.22 -41.40 -26.72
C LYS A 617 1.07 -41.48 -27.99
N GLU A 618 0.45 -41.36 -29.16
CA GLU A 618 1.16 -40.94 -30.36
C GLU A 618 1.31 -39.43 -30.27
N LYS A 619 2.52 -38.99 -29.92
CA LYS A 619 2.99 -37.62 -30.12
C LYS A 619 2.88 -37.31 -31.61
N THR A 620 1.77 -36.71 -32.01
CA THR A 620 1.72 -36.00 -33.29
C THR A 620 2.50 -34.70 -33.09
N GLU A 621 3.46 -34.43 -33.99
CA GLU A 621 4.46 -33.33 -33.93
C GLU A 621 3.88 -31.90 -34.04
N ILE A 622 2.65 -31.68 -33.56
CA ILE A 622 1.95 -30.39 -33.59
C ILE A 622 1.74 -29.83 -32.16
N SER A 623 2.05 -30.59 -31.11
CA SER A 623 2.05 -30.08 -29.74
C SER A 623 3.43 -29.57 -29.35
N GLY A 624 3.64 -28.25 -29.45
CA GLY A 624 4.67 -27.60 -28.64
C GLY A 624 4.36 -27.80 -27.15
N ASP A 625 5.39 -28.09 -26.37
CA ASP A 625 5.33 -28.35 -24.92
C ASP A 625 4.76 -27.13 -24.16
N TYR A 626 3.46 -27.12 -23.88
CA TYR A 626 2.84 -26.28 -22.85
C TYR A 626 1.60 -26.98 -22.26
N SER A 627 1.43 -26.83 -20.94
CA SER A 627 0.44 -27.42 -20.02
C SER A 627 -0.92 -27.83 -20.62
N ASP A 628 -1.39 -29.04 -20.25
CA ASP A 628 -2.62 -29.72 -20.71
C ASP A 628 -3.96 -28.97 -20.47
N ASP A 629 -3.96 -27.76 -19.90
CA ASP A 629 -5.16 -26.98 -19.52
C ASP A 629 -5.38 -25.67 -20.31
N ALA A 630 -4.47 -25.29 -21.22
CA ALA A 630 -4.60 -24.05 -21.98
C ALA A 630 -5.50 -24.23 -23.22
N GLN A 631 -6.76 -23.80 -23.13
CA GLN A 631 -7.70 -23.77 -24.27
C GLN A 631 -7.42 -22.53 -25.14
N TYR A 632 -6.71 -22.70 -26.25
CA TYR A 632 -6.49 -21.64 -27.24
C TYR A 632 -7.60 -21.60 -28.28
N ASP A 633 -7.90 -20.40 -28.79
CA ASP A 633 -8.76 -20.22 -29.97
C ASP A 633 -8.07 -20.81 -31.21
N ARG A 634 -8.77 -21.70 -31.92
CA ARG A 634 -8.23 -22.44 -33.07
C ARG A 634 -9.11 -22.35 -34.31
N LEU A 635 -10.36 -21.91 -34.14
CA LEU A 635 -11.35 -21.79 -35.20
C LEU A 635 -11.80 -20.34 -35.32
N MET A 636 -12.07 -19.90 -36.53
CA MET A 636 -12.59 -18.57 -36.82
C MET A 636 -13.74 -18.68 -37.80
N ILE A 637 -14.93 -18.20 -37.42
CA ILE A 637 -16.08 -18.11 -38.32
C ILE A 637 -16.12 -16.69 -38.87
N VAL A 638 -16.16 -16.56 -40.20
CA VAL A 638 -16.23 -15.28 -40.89
C VAL A 638 -17.54 -15.22 -41.67
N SER A 639 -18.44 -14.33 -41.29
CA SER A 639 -19.61 -14.04 -42.11
C SER A 639 -19.22 -13.07 -43.22
N LYS A 640 -19.61 -13.37 -44.45
CA LYS A 640 -19.27 -12.61 -45.65
C LYS A 640 -20.53 -12.19 -46.41
N ALA A 641 -20.47 -11.02 -47.02
CA ALA A 641 -21.46 -10.57 -48.01
C ALA A 641 -20.76 -10.42 -49.36
N LEU A 642 -21.14 -11.27 -50.31
CA LEU A 642 -20.58 -11.27 -51.66
C LEU A 642 -21.17 -10.11 -52.50
N PRO A 643 -20.51 -9.73 -53.62
CA PRO A 643 -20.98 -8.65 -54.49
C PRO A 643 -22.39 -8.83 -55.04
N ASP A 644 -22.87 -10.08 -55.14
CA ASP A 644 -24.21 -10.43 -55.63
C ASP A 644 -25.30 -10.38 -54.54
N GLU A 645 -25.03 -9.68 -53.42
CA GLU A 645 -25.87 -9.60 -52.21
C GLU A 645 -26.15 -10.95 -51.51
N THR A 646 -25.48 -12.03 -51.92
CA THR A 646 -25.56 -13.32 -51.25
C THR A 646 -24.73 -13.31 -49.97
N GLU A 647 -25.37 -13.64 -48.87
CA GLU A 647 -24.77 -13.76 -47.55
C GLU A 647 -24.30 -15.21 -47.30
N VAL A 648 -23.01 -15.37 -47.00
CA VAL A 648 -22.41 -16.68 -46.70
C VAL A 648 -21.59 -16.60 -45.43
N SER A 649 -21.23 -17.75 -44.88
CA SER A 649 -20.30 -17.83 -43.75
C SER A 649 -19.24 -18.88 -44.04
N ASP A 650 -17.98 -18.64 -43.69
CA ASP A 650 -16.90 -19.62 -43.84
C ASP A 650 -16.23 -19.87 -42.50
N VAL A 651 -15.68 -21.07 -42.32
CA VAL A 651 -14.86 -21.39 -41.15
C VAL A 651 -13.42 -21.56 -41.55
N TYR A 652 -12.53 -20.99 -40.74
CA TYR A 652 -11.09 -21.06 -40.87
C TYR A 652 -10.49 -21.74 -39.65
N ALA A 653 -9.48 -22.57 -39.86
CA ALA A 653 -8.63 -23.11 -38.80
C ALA A 653 -7.31 -22.33 -38.76
N LEU A 654 -6.80 -22.12 -37.54
CA LEU A 654 -5.45 -21.60 -37.33
C LEU A 654 -4.42 -22.73 -37.49
N THR A 655 -3.56 -22.63 -38.50
CA THR A 655 -2.43 -23.54 -38.75
C THR A 655 -1.10 -22.81 -38.54
N SER A 656 0.02 -23.53 -38.58
CA SER A 656 1.36 -22.93 -38.51
C SER A 656 1.67 -21.99 -39.69
N ALA A 657 0.90 -22.08 -40.79
CA ALA A 657 1.05 -21.25 -41.97
C ALA A 657 0.04 -20.08 -42.05
N GLY A 658 -0.93 -19.98 -41.11
CA GLY A 658 -1.93 -18.91 -41.06
C GLY A 658 -3.36 -19.42 -40.90
N PHE A 659 -4.33 -18.72 -41.48
CA PHE A 659 -5.74 -19.12 -41.47
C PHE A 659 -6.07 -19.93 -42.73
N GLU A 660 -6.42 -21.20 -42.58
CA GLU A 660 -6.82 -22.09 -43.66
C GLU A 660 -8.32 -22.32 -43.63
N ALA A 661 -9.00 -22.13 -44.77
CA ALA A 661 -10.43 -22.41 -44.87
C ALA A 661 -10.68 -23.92 -44.68
N LEU A 662 -11.54 -24.26 -43.75
CA LEU A 662 -11.94 -25.65 -43.53
C LEU A 662 -12.96 -26.05 -44.59
N THR A 663 -12.60 -27.04 -45.39
CA THR A 663 -13.48 -27.65 -46.41
C THR A 663 -13.73 -29.11 -46.07
N GLY A 664 -14.95 -29.60 -46.29
CA GLY A 664 -15.32 -30.99 -45.99
C GLY A 664 -15.86 -31.24 -44.58
N THR A 665 -16.16 -30.18 -43.83
CA THR A 665 -16.94 -30.23 -42.58
C THR A 665 -18.44 -30.18 -42.87
N GLU A 666 -19.29 -30.48 -41.89
CA GLU A 666 -20.75 -30.33 -42.00
C GLU A 666 -21.22 -28.87 -41.84
N PHE A 667 -20.28 -27.94 -41.66
CA PHE A 667 -20.56 -26.52 -41.79
C PHE A 667 -21.04 -26.20 -43.20
N GLU A 668 -22.17 -25.52 -43.31
CA GLU A 668 -22.78 -25.17 -44.60
C GLU A 668 -22.62 -23.67 -44.88
N PRO A 669 -21.71 -23.27 -45.79
CA PRO A 669 -21.47 -21.85 -46.06
C PRO A 669 -22.68 -21.11 -46.64
N ALA A 670 -23.53 -21.83 -47.37
CA ALA A 670 -24.72 -21.29 -48.03
C ALA A 670 -25.93 -21.13 -47.08
N ALA A 671 -25.82 -21.53 -45.81
CA ALA A 671 -26.89 -21.42 -44.83
C ALA A 671 -27.23 -19.97 -44.44
N GLY A 672 -26.38 -19.01 -44.83
CA GLY A 672 -26.57 -17.58 -44.63
C GLY A 672 -25.51 -16.92 -43.76
N SER A 673 -25.70 -15.62 -43.49
CA SER A 673 -24.81 -14.85 -42.62
C SER A 673 -24.96 -15.27 -41.16
N THR A 674 -23.82 -15.59 -40.53
CA THR A 674 -23.71 -15.76 -39.08
C THR A 674 -23.96 -14.42 -38.41
N VAL A 675 -24.90 -14.41 -37.47
CA VAL A 675 -25.24 -13.26 -36.62
C VAL A 675 -24.45 -13.30 -35.32
N GLU A 676 -24.23 -14.49 -34.76
CA GLU A 676 -23.46 -14.72 -33.52
C GLU A 676 -22.85 -16.11 -33.55
N ALA A 677 -21.65 -16.28 -32.99
CA ALA A 677 -21.06 -17.60 -32.80
C ALA A 677 -20.27 -17.67 -31.50
N GLY A 678 -20.41 -18.79 -30.79
CA GLY A 678 -19.78 -18.99 -29.49
C GLY A 678 -19.61 -20.47 -29.15
N THR A 679 -19.07 -20.74 -27.97
CA THR A 679 -18.92 -22.11 -27.44
C THR A 679 -19.80 -22.33 -26.23
N LEU A 680 -20.30 -23.55 -26.07
CA LEU A 680 -21.18 -23.95 -24.97
C LEU A 680 -20.68 -25.22 -24.29
N GLY A 681 -20.99 -25.37 -22.99
CA GLY A 681 -20.62 -26.55 -22.21
C GLY A 681 -19.11 -26.68 -21.97
N ASN A 682 -18.43 -25.58 -21.61
CA ASN A 682 -16.97 -25.54 -21.36
C ASN A 682 -16.14 -25.94 -22.60
N GLY A 683 -16.48 -25.36 -23.75
CA GLY A 683 -15.79 -25.59 -25.02
C GLY A 683 -16.18 -26.90 -25.73
N MET A 684 -17.20 -27.63 -25.27
CA MET A 684 -17.57 -28.92 -25.85
C MET A 684 -18.40 -28.82 -27.14
N ARG A 685 -19.11 -27.71 -27.33
CA ARG A 685 -19.93 -27.47 -28.52
C ARG A 685 -19.69 -26.07 -29.06
N ILE A 686 -19.77 -25.94 -30.38
CA ILE A 686 -19.79 -24.67 -31.09
C ILE A 686 -21.23 -24.36 -31.47
N ILE A 687 -21.71 -23.15 -31.20
CA ILE A 687 -23.04 -22.70 -31.58
C ILE A 687 -22.89 -21.59 -32.61
N GLN A 688 -23.60 -21.71 -33.73
CA GLN A 688 -23.72 -20.69 -34.77
C GLN A 688 -25.18 -20.25 -34.85
N VAL A 689 -25.42 -18.95 -34.71
CA VAL A 689 -26.73 -18.35 -34.87
C VAL A 689 -26.80 -17.70 -36.24
N LEU A 690 -27.72 -18.16 -37.07
CA LEU A 690 -28.08 -17.60 -38.37
C LEU A 690 -29.37 -16.78 -38.23
N LYS A 691 -29.73 -16.02 -39.27
CA LYS A 691 -30.99 -15.23 -39.26
C LYS A 691 -32.25 -16.10 -39.14
N SER A 692 -32.21 -17.32 -39.67
CA SER A 692 -33.37 -18.22 -39.73
C SER A 692 -33.32 -19.35 -38.71
N GLU A 693 -32.14 -19.73 -38.22
CA GLU A 693 -31.95 -20.93 -37.41
C GLU A 693 -30.71 -20.87 -36.51
N VAL A 694 -30.63 -21.81 -35.56
CA VAL A 694 -29.47 -21.99 -34.69
C VAL A 694 -28.90 -23.38 -34.95
N ARG A 695 -27.59 -23.43 -35.24
CA ARG A 695 -26.87 -24.66 -35.53
C ARG A 695 -25.88 -24.96 -34.41
N SER A 696 -25.78 -26.23 -34.03
CA SER A 696 -24.80 -26.71 -33.05
C SER A 696 -23.81 -27.64 -33.73
N TYR A 697 -22.54 -27.52 -33.39
CA TYR A 697 -21.46 -28.36 -33.91
C TYR A 697 -20.57 -28.90 -32.78
N ASP A 698 -19.86 -30.00 -33.03
CA ASP A 698 -18.76 -30.46 -32.16
C ASP A 698 -17.44 -29.72 -32.42
N GLY A 699 -16.37 -30.05 -31.69
CA GLY A 699 -15.05 -29.43 -31.86
C GLY A 699 -14.30 -29.76 -33.17
N VAL A 700 -14.90 -30.55 -34.07
CA VAL A 700 -14.41 -30.79 -35.44
C VAL A 700 -15.39 -30.23 -36.49
N ILE A 701 -16.43 -29.52 -36.03
CA ILE A 701 -17.48 -28.91 -36.85
C ILE A 701 -18.36 -29.95 -37.56
N ASN A 702 -18.69 -31.05 -36.87
CA ASN A 702 -19.80 -31.92 -37.25
C ASN A 702 -21.11 -31.38 -36.66
N TYR A 703 -22.16 -31.33 -37.47
CA TYR A 703 -23.49 -30.86 -37.12
C TYR A 703 -24.14 -31.81 -36.10
N ILE A 704 -24.62 -31.25 -35.01
CA ILE A 704 -25.37 -31.97 -33.98
C ILE A 704 -26.75 -31.36 -33.90
N VAL A 705 -27.78 -32.20 -34.07
CA VAL A 705 -29.17 -31.80 -33.86
C VAL A 705 -29.36 -31.46 -32.38
N LEU A 706 -29.85 -30.25 -32.12
CA LEU A 706 -30.33 -29.85 -30.79
C LEU A 706 -31.69 -30.50 -30.59
N GLU A 707 -31.76 -31.56 -29.78
CA GLU A 707 -33.03 -32.14 -29.29
C GLU A 707 -33.66 -31.27 -28.20
#